data_AF-A0A1S3JM46-F1
#
_entry.id   AF-A0A1S3JM46-F1
#
_cell.length_a   1.000
_cell.length_b   1.000
_cell.length_c   1.000
_cell.angle_alpha   90.00
_cell.angle_beta   90.00
_cell.angle_gamma   90.00
#
_symmetry.space_group_name_H-M   'P 1'
#
loop_
_entity.id
_entity.type
_entity.pdbx_description
1 polymer ?
#
loop_
_entity_poly.entity_id
_entity_poly.type
_entity_poly.pdbx_seq_one_letter_code
_entity_poly.pdbx_strand_id
1 'polypeptide(L)'
;MYCPYCGKELPCGFENFLCCTFCGKSLPDWSSRQIENSNRDVASAAIAGVSGLSSSSSAGFLEPKKEDLPQLLQTFKKMREKRNTERNSFFTNKKSRFSMKDNEVNIRVGILIPKNGCLKPFRGKTLKVTVRPSWTAEETLQACLAKHRAHNGHEMEEGGYCLTYDSGKVVEHLPEGNPPAKFTIRGYKEQIQKDWQRLVLYICAREHLEKEEAHVEILTSDEESDLEEWIHTKEVGCRVDAGTPTVSFRVDASSTRTEQSSYETYVEALQDDPDDYPEEVWSTNVETQDTNASPEQEMDLTALVIAWQEQNAKTEDEELIVRRRKLLNSVLSATKREGFSFFKIPKVEFSGEKALDDGGPRRECFRLLMKEISSLDIFEGPPEALVFRHNVTKLEAGSHHKSGQLVAWSILHGGPGFPMLHPLLFEKMVGREPKREDIPKYIGLLLPEEKDKLNKIYCSDKTEFDAVVAAEMDWICDQGIFKFSFEEKETMIFQLLLNIVYYKSKTEADEFLGGLNSIGQLGVLMHKYPSSLQRLFVHSTSAVTRMWFKDNMSYVHSDNSAVKDVEEDTVLLWERFLQDCESGRSQVTLHKVLGFITGAEEIPPGGFEKKLEVGFFIPSERCRFPWASTCGLYLHLPTGDDLGDLLVTAIQEGMGFSIS
;
A
#
# COMPACT_ATOMS: atom_id res chain seq x y z
N MET A 1 -38.05 6.93 -18.31
CA MET A 1 -37.88 5.65 -19.05
C MET A 1 -38.10 4.48 -18.09
N TYR A 2 -38.48 3.29 -18.57
CA TYR A 2 -38.65 2.10 -17.73
C TYR A 2 -37.51 1.10 -17.97
N CYS A 3 -37.05 0.42 -16.91
CA CYS A 3 -36.05 -0.64 -17.05
C CYS A 3 -36.65 -1.83 -17.82
N PRO A 4 -36.03 -2.32 -18.92
CA PRO A 4 -36.58 -3.42 -19.72
C PRO A 4 -36.53 -4.77 -19.00
N TYR A 5 -35.74 -4.89 -17.92
CA TYR A 5 -35.59 -6.14 -17.17
C TYR A 5 -36.48 -6.24 -15.94
N CYS A 6 -36.76 -5.14 -15.24
CA CYS A 6 -37.56 -5.14 -14.02
C CYS A 6 -38.83 -4.28 -14.09
N GLY A 7 -39.05 -3.55 -15.19
CA GLY A 7 -40.27 -2.77 -15.44
C GLY A 7 -40.44 -1.53 -14.57
N LYS A 8 -39.49 -1.21 -13.66
CA LYS A 8 -39.56 -0.02 -12.81
C LYS A 8 -39.15 1.25 -13.55
N GLU A 9 -39.80 2.35 -13.20
CA GLU A 9 -39.50 3.69 -13.73
C GLU A 9 -38.14 4.17 -13.24
N LEU A 10 -37.27 4.58 -14.16
CA LEU A 10 -35.93 5.09 -13.86
C LEU A 10 -35.99 6.59 -13.51
N PRO A 11 -35.29 7.04 -12.45
CA PRO A 11 -35.29 8.45 -12.03
C PRO A 11 -34.66 9.40 -13.08
N CYS A 12 -34.99 10.69 -13.02
CA CYS A 12 -34.44 11.71 -13.92
C CYS A 12 -32.90 11.79 -13.82
N GLY A 13 -32.21 11.94 -14.97
CA GLY A 13 -30.75 11.96 -15.06
C GLY A 13 -30.07 10.59 -15.25
N PHE A 14 -30.84 9.54 -15.56
CA PHE A 14 -30.33 8.17 -15.71
C PHE A 14 -29.36 7.98 -16.89
N GLU A 15 -29.23 8.94 -17.81
CA GLU A 15 -28.36 8.90 -19.00
C GLU A 15 -26.87 8.68 -18.65
N ASN A 16 -26.49 8.89 -17.38
CA ASN A 16 -25.13 8.68 -16.86
C ASN A 16 -24.93 7.34 -16.12
N PHE A 17 -25.92 6.44 -16.11
CA PHE A 17 -25.84 5.17 -15.37
C PHE A 17 -25.77 3.97 -16.32
N LEU A 18 -24.71 3.17 -16.19
CA LEU A 18 -24.47 1.95 -16.97
C LEU A 18 -25.35 0.74 -16.54
N CYS A 19 -26.07 0.85 -15.42
CA CYS A 19 -26.90 -0.23 -14.87
C CYS A 19 -28.16 0.29 -14.14
N CYS A 20 -29.18 -0.57 -14.04
CA CYS A 20 -30.43 -0.25 -13.37
C CYS A 20 -30.25 -0.25 -11.85
N THR A 21 -30.52 0.88 -11.21
CA THR A 21 -30.41 1.08 -9.76
C THR A 21 -31.31 0.16 -8.92
N PHE A 22 -32.35 -0.43 -9.51
CA PHE A 22 -33.28 -1.32 -8.80
C PHE A 22 -32.97 -2.81 -8.95
N CYS A 23 -32.31 -3.25 -10.02
CA CYS A 23 -32.07 -4.67 -10.27
C CYS A 23 -30.61 -5.01 -10.60
N GLY A 24 -29.73 -4.02 -10.66
CA GLY A 24 -28.29 -4.17 -10.90
C GLY A 24 -27.90 -4.61 -12.31
N LYS A 25 -28.86 -4.90 -13.20
CA LYS A 25 -28.57 -5.33 -14.57
C LYS A 25 -28.14 -4.15 -15.44
N SER A 26 -27.14 -4.38 -16.30
CA SER A 26 -26.64 -3.37 -17.24
C SER A 26 -27.73 -2.94 -18.21
N LEU A 27 -27.91 -1.64 -18.37
CA LEU A 27 -28.92 -1.06 -19.25
C LEU A 27 -28.36 -0.96 -20.67
N PRO A 28 -29.18 -1.22 -21.72
CA PRO A 28 -28.73 -1.03 -23.10
C PRO A 28 -28.33 0.43 -23.36
N ASP A 29 -27.29 0.65 -24.15
CA ASP A 29 -26.87 2.00 -24.54
C ASP A 29 -27.98 2.67 -25.39
N TRP A 30 -28.61 3.69 -24.81
CA TRP A 30 -29.71 4.44 -25.44
C TRP A 30 -29.24 5.74 -26.10
N SER A 31 -27.94 6.02 -26.09
CA SER A 31 -27.35 7.21 -26.73
C SER A 31 -27.58 7.30 -28.25
N SER A 32 -28.02 6.20 -28.89
CA SER A 32 -28.20 6.13 -30.35
C SER A 32 -29.65 6.30 -30.83
N ARG A 33 -30.63 6.61 -29.96
CA ARG A 33 -32.04 6.82 -30.36
C ARG A 33 -32.54 8.22 -30.02
N GLN A 34 -32.03 9.23 -30.72
CA GLN A 34 -32.75 10.50 -30.91
C GLN A 34 -32.64 10.94 -32.38
N ILE A 35 -33.47 10.32 -33.22
CA ILE A 35 -33.96 10.95 -34.46
C ILE A 35 -35.45 10.59 -34.56
N GLU A 36 -36.27 11.61 -34.87
CA GLU A 36 -37.72 11.60 -35.14
C GLU A 36 -38.67 11.49 -33.91
N ASN A 37 -39.14 12.62 -33.38
CA ASN A 37 -40.30 13.30 -33.98
C ASN A 37 -40.65 14.62 -33.28
N SER A 38 -41.07 15.56 -34.11
CA SER A 38 -41.42 16.93 -33.84
C SER A 38 -42.87 17.12 -33.36
N ASN A 39 -43.10 18.28 -32.73
CA ASN A 39 -44.34 19.05 -32.67
C ASN A 39 -45.62 18.38 -32.16
N ARG A 40 -46.15 18.91 -31.04
CA ARG A 40 -47.49 19.51 -31.03
C ARG A 40 -47.72 20.40 -29.81
N ASP A 41 -48.23 21.58 -30.11
CA ASP A 41 -48.82 22.59 -29.23
C ASP A 41 -49.89 22.03 -28.28
N VAL A 42 -50.16 22.72 -27.18
CA VAL A 42 -51.38 23.55 -26.95
C VAL A 42 -51.50 23.91 -25.45
N ALA A 43 -51.39 25.21 -25.21
CA ALA A 43 -52.20 26.10 -24.36
C ALA A 43 -52.96 25.59 -23.10
N SER A 44 -52.82 26.39 -22.04
CA SER A 44 -53.87 27.25 -21.45
C SER A 44 -54.27 27.05 -19.98
N ALA A 45 -54.39 28.24 -19.35
CA ALA A 45 -55.27 28.65 -18.25
C ALA A 45 -54.93 28.13 -16.84
N ALA A 46 -54.35 28.95 -15.95
CA ALA A 46 -54.91 30.13 -15.27
C ALA A 46 -55.95 29.79 -14.19
N ILE A 47 -55.72 30.22 -12.94
CA ILE A 47 -56.41 31.35 -12.28
C ILE A 47 -56.16 31.32 -10.76
N ALA A 48 -55.89 32.53 -10.24
CA ALA A 48 -56.02 33.05 -8.88
C ALA A 48 -55.16 32.41 -7.77
N GLY A 49 -54.35 33.15 -7.01
CA GLY A 49 -54.40 34.56 -6.66
C GLY A 49 -54.74 34.70 -5.18
N VAL A 50 -53.81 35.27 -4.41
CA VAL A 50 -54.01 36.47 -3.58
C VAL A 50 -52.69 36.76 -2.83
N SER A 51 -52.31 38.01 -2.97
CA SER A 51 -51.18 38.78 -2.46
C SER A 51 -51.05 38.86 -0.92
N GLY A 52 -49.83 39.09 -0.45
CA GLY A 52 -49.56 39.67 0.86
C GLY A 52 -48.08 39.94 1.11
N LEU A 53 -47.70 41.21 1.13
CA LEU A 53 -46.36 41.74 1.39
C LEU A 53 -45.83 41.34 2.78
N SER A 54 -44.50 41.27 2.92
CA SER A 54 -43.68 42.21 3.72
C SER A 54 -42.53 41.55 4.47
N SER A 55 -41.52 42.39 4.65
CA SER A 55 -40.16 42.19 5.09
C SER A 55 -39.97 41.98 6.59
N SER A 56 -38.79 41.45 6.90
CA SER A 56 -37.92 41.75 8.05
C SER A 56 -38.17 41.13 9.43
N SER A 57 -37.02 40.75 10.02
CA SER A 57 -36.63 40.72 11.44
C SER A 57 -36.80 39.42 12.24
N SER A 58 -35.66 38.74 12.40
CA SER A 58 -35.06 38.28 13.67
C SER A 58 -35.95 37.65 14.75
N ALA A 59 -35.80 36.34 14.91
CA ALA A 59 -35.81 35.60 16.18
C ALA A 59 -35.11 34.26 15.87
N GLY A 60 -34.13 33.74 16.59
CA GLY A 60 -33.65 33.96 17.95
C GLY A 60 -33.06 32.60 18.33
N PHE A 61 -31.77 32.56 18.66
CA PHE A 61 -31.11 31.39 19.21
C PHE A 61 -31.94 30.82 20.36
N LEU A 62 -32.39 29.58 20.25
CA LEU A 62 -32.89 28.82 21.40
C LEU A 62 -31.83 27.75 21.71
N GLU A 63 -31.04 28.03 22.74
CA GLU A 63 -30.27 27.02 23.44
C GLU A 63 -31.19 25.87 23.87
N PRO A 64 -30.71 24.60 23.82
CA PRO A 64 -31.50 23.47 24.26
C PRO A 64 -31.86 23.62 25.74
N LYS A 65 -33.14 23.44 26.07
CA LYS A 65 -33.66 23.57 27.43
C LYS A 65 -32.94 22.58 28.36
N LYS A 66 -32.56 23.06 29.55
CA LYS A 66 -31.99 22.26 30.66
C LYS A 66 -32.84 21.06 31.10
N GLU A 67 -34.07 20.94 30.60
CA GLU A 67 -35.04 19.91 30.93
C GLU A 67 -34.78 18.56 30.23
N ASP A 68 -33.98 18.52 29.16
CA ASP A 68 -33.65 17.28 28.42
C ASP A 68 -32.33 16.61 28.87
N LEU A 69 -31.51 17.31 29.66
CA LEU A 69 -30.24 16.82 30.19
C LEU A 69 -30.42 15.57 31.10
N PRO A 70 -31.47 15.45 31.94
CA PRO A 70 -31.71 14.25 32.73
C PRO A 70 -32.06 13.02 31.87
N GLN A 71 -32.77 13.21 30.76
CA GLN A 71 -33.14 12.13 29.83
C GLN A 71 -31.95 11.68 28.97
N LEU A 72 -31.13 12.61 28.50
CA LEU A 72 -29.86 12.32 27.84
C LEU A 72 -28.89 11.61 28.80
N LEU A 73 -28.76 12.06 30.06
CA LEU A 73 -27.97 11.37 31.09
C LEU A 73 -28.53 9.99 31.44
N GLN A 74 -29.84 9.80 31.49
CA GLN A 74 -30.45 8.47 31.68
C GLN A 74 -30.21 7.55 30.49
N THR A 75 -30.23 8.08 29.27
CA THR A 75 -29.94 7.33 28.04
C THR A 75 -28.46 6.97 27.97
N PHE A 76 -27.56 7.91 28.30
CA PHE A 76 -26.12 7.65 28.45
C PHE A 76 -25.80 6.68 29.58
N LYS A 77 -26.50 6.75 30.72
CA LYS A 77 -26.35 5.77 31.82
C LYS A 77 -26.82 4.39 31.38
N LYS A 78 -27.97 4.26 30.71
CA LYS A 78 -28.45 3.00 30.13
C LYS A 78 -27.52 2.46 29.04
N MET A 79 -26.95 3.31 28.19
CA MET A 79 -25.98 2.90 27.17
C MET A 79 -24.62 2.55 27.76
N ARG A 80 -24.17 3.27 28.80
CA ARG A 80 -22.97 2.93 29.57
C ARG A 80 -23.17 1.62 30.29
N GLU A 81 -24.31 1.39 30.94
CA GLU A 81 -24.66 0.11 31.56
C GLU A 81 -24.78 -0.99 30.52
N LYS A 82 -25.39 -0.76 29.36
CA LYS A 82 -25.45 -1.76 28.27
C LYS A 82 -24.06 -2.09 27.73
N ARG A 83 -23.22 -1.09 27.40
CA ARG A 83 -21.81 -1.30 27.01
C ARG A 83 -20.97 -1.89 28.14
N ASN A 84 -21.29 -1.61 29.40
CA ASN A 84 -20.60 -2.19 30.56
C ASN A 84 -21.10 -3.61 30.86
N THR A 85 -22.34 -3.95 30.50
CA THR A 85 -22.91 -5.31 30.53
C THR A 85 -22.36 -6.13 29.36
N GLU A 86 -22.21 -5.54 28.18
CA GLU A 86 -21.53 -6.13 27.02
C GLU A 86 -20.04 -6.32 27.34
N ARG A 87 -19.34 -5.29 27.86
CA ARG A 87 -17.97 -5.43 28.37
C ARG A 87 -17.87 -6.43 29.52
N ASN A 88 -18.80 -6.50 30.47
CA ASN A 88 -18.82 -7.52 31.53
C ASN A 88 -19.28 -8.90 31.05
N SER A 89 -19.90 -9.00 29.87
CA SER A 89 -20.20 -10.27 29.20
C SER A 89 -18.99 -10.79 28.41
N PHE A 90 -18.11 -9.90 27.96
CA PHE A 90 -16.78 -10.22 27.42
C PHE A 90 -15.70 -10.35 28.51
N PHE A 91 -15.90 -9.69 29.65
CA PHE A 91 -15.10 -9.78 30.86
C PHE A 91 -15.97 -10.37 31.97
N THR A 92 -16.20 -11.68 31.93
CA THR A 92 -16.58 -12.39 33.15
C THR A 92 -15.46 -12.19 34.16
N ASN A 93 -15.72 -11.39 35.18
CA ASN A 93 -14.84 -11.25 36.33
C ASN A 93 -14.88 -12.59 37.08
N LYS A 94 -14.05 -13.55 36.69
CA LYS A 94 -13.65 -14.64 37.59
C LYS A 94 -12.65 -14.06 38.58
N LYS A 95 -13.15 -13.34 39.58
CA LYS A 95 -12.71 -13.60 40.96
C LYS A 95 -13.27 -14.95 41.37
N SER A 96 -12.76 -16.02 40.76
CA SER A 96 -12.72 -17.31 41.42
C SER A 96 -11.31 -17.45 41.94
N ARG A 97 -11.21 -17.74 43.24
CA ARG A 97 -10.06 -18.37 43.89
C ARG A 97 -9.18 -19.11 42.89
N PHE A 98 -7.87 -18.90 42.98
CA PHE A 98 -6.83 -19.68 42.36
C PHE A 98 -7.25 -21.15 42.19
N SER A 99 -7.59 -21.49 40.96
CA SER A 99 -7.57 -22.84 40.43
C SER A 99 -7.29 -22.63 38.94
N MET A 100 -6.01 -22.40 38.63
CA MET A 100 -5.50 -22.41 37.26
C MET A 100 -5.99 -23.69 36.60
N LYS A 101 -7.02 -23.59 35.74
CA LYS A 101 -7.47 -24.74 34.98
C LYS A 101 -6.34 -25.08 34.02
N ASP A 102 -5.79 -26.27 34.19
CA ASP A 102 -4.76 -26.88 33.35
C ASP A 102 -5.36 -27.32 32.01
N ASN A 103 -5.95 -26.36 31.29
CA ASN A 103 -6.61 -26.59 30.02
C ASN A 103 -5.54 -26.81 28.94
N GLU A 104 -5.85 -27.68 27.98
CA GLU A 104 -4.99 -27.99 26.85
C GLU A 104 -4.73 -26.76 25.97
N VAL A 105 -3.48 -26.56 25.59
CA VAL A 105 -2.96 -25.46 24.77
C VAL A 105 -2.15 -26.02 23.60
N ASN A 106 -2.02 -25.27 22.52
CA ASN A 106 -1.26 -25.71 21.35
C ASN A 106 0.07 -24.96 21.23
N ILE A 107 1.17 -25.71 21.10
CA ILE A 107 2.53 -25.21 20.85
C ILE A 107 3.05 -25.72 19.49
N ARG A 108 4.13 -25.14 18.96
CA ARG A 108 4.80 -25.63 17.76
C ARG A 108 6.03 -26.46 18.13
N VAL A 109 6.21 -27.60 17.47
CA VAL A 109 7.32 -28.51 17.71
C VAL A 109 7.95 -28.91 16.39
N GLY A 110 9.25 -28.67 16.23
CA GLY A 110 10.04 -29.06 15.06
C GLY A 110 10.92 -30.27 15.31
N ILE A 111 11.56 -30.79 14.26
CA ILE A 111 12.61 -31.81 14.36
C ILE A 111 13.96 -31.14 14.10
N LEU A 112 14.97 -31.38 14.95
CA LEU A 112 16.36 -31.01 14.68
C LEU A 112 17.09 -32.18 14.01
N ILE A 113 17.87 -31.88 12.99
CA ILE A 113 18.75 -32.84 12.31
C ILE A 113 20.16 -32.25 12.16
N PRO A 114 21.20 -33.11 12.17
CA PRO A 114 22.57 -32.67 11.92
C PRO A 114 22.72 -32.26 10.44
N LYS A 115 23.27 -31.07 10.20
CA LYS A 115 23.60 -30.59 8.85
C LYS A 115 24.87 -29.77 8.88
N ASN A 116 25.91 -30.24 8.18
CA ASN A 116 27.23 -29.60 8.10
C ASN A 116 27.85 -29.37 9.51
N GLY A 117 27.81 -30.39 10.37
CA GLY A 117 28.43 -30.32 11.71
C GLY A 117 27.68 -29.47 12.75
N CYS A 118 26.46 -29.01 12.47
CA CYS A 118 25.62 -28.29 13.45
C CYS A 118 24.16 -28.78 13.41
N LEU A 119 23.47 -28.73 14.55
CA LEU A 119 22.03 -29.05 14.62
C LEU A 119 21.20 -27.92 13.99
N LYS A 120 20.35 -28.26 13.02
CA LYS A 120 19.47 -27.30 12.34
C LYS A 120 18.02 -27.79 12.28
N PRO A 121 17.03 -26.88 12.36
CA PRO A 121 15.63 -27.22 12.14
C PRO A 121 15.39 -27.86 10.78
N PHE A 122 14.74 -29.01 10.77
CA PHE A 122 14.26 -29.66 9.55
C PHE A 122 13.13 -28.81 8.94
N ARG A 123 13.44 -28.11 7.83
CA ARG A 123 12.49 -27.21 7.17
C ARG A 123 11.25 -27.98 6.72
N GLY A 124 10.07 -27.46 7.09
CA GLY A 124 8.78 -28.04 6.73
C GLY A 124 8.26 -29.12 7.67
N LYS A 125 9.00 -29.48 8.74
CA LYS A 125 8.62 -30.54 9.70
C LYS A 125 8.29 -29.99 11.09
N THR A 126 7.56 -28.88 11.14
CA THR A 126 7.06 -28.28 12.39
C THR A 126 5.57 -28.56 12.54
N LEU A 127 5.18 -29.24 13.61
CA LEU A 127 3.80 -29.62 13.89
C LEU A 127 3.22 -28.84 15.08
N LYS A 128 1.89 -28.70 15.10
CA LYS A 128 1.17 -28.21 16.27
C LYS A 128 0.90 -29.38 17.21
N VAL A 129 1.36 -29.28 18.46
CA VAL A 129 1.19 -30.28 19.51
C VAL A 129 0.35 -29.69 20.62
N THR A 130 -0.68 -30.43 21.04
CA THR A 130 -1.55 -30.08 22.17
C THR A 130 -0.90 -30.56 23.46
N VAL A 131 -0.66 -29.64 24.38
CA VAL A 131 0.03 -29.86 25.66
C VAL A 131 -0.73 -29.20 26.81
N ARG A 132 -0.43 -29.54 28.07
CA ARG A 132 -0.98 -28.80 29.22
C ARG A 132 0.07 -27.88 29.83
N PRO A 133 -0.32 -26.68 30.33
CA PRO A 133 0.60 -25.74 30.96
C PRO A 133 1.40 -26.33 32.14
N SER A 134 0.86 -27.32 32.85
CA SER A 134 1.54 -28.01 33.96
C SER A 134 2.60 -29.03 33.53
N TRP A 135 2.62 -29.43 32.25
CA TRP A 135 3.46 -30.52 31.79
C TRP A 135 4.95 -30.21 31.90
N THR A 136 5.67 -31.22 32.37
CA THR A 136 7.12 -31.28 32.44
C THR A 136 7.74 -31.52 31.06
N ALA A 137 9.06 -31.43 30.96
CA ALA A 137 9.79 -31.70 29.72
C ALA A 137 9.53 -33.14 29.20
N GLU A 138 9.47 -34.12 30.11
CA GLU A 138 9.22 -35.52 29.77
C GLU A 138 7.80 -35.75 29.22
N GLU A 139 6.77 -35.24 29.91
CA GLU A 139 5.38 -35.35 29.45
C GLU A 139 5.17 -34.64 28.12
N THR A 140 5.80 -33.48 27.94
CA THR A 140 5.80 -32.74 26.68
C THR A 140 6.46 -33.56 25.57
N LEU A 141 7.64 -34.14 25.84
CA LEU A 141 8.37 -34.97 24.89
C LEU A 141 7.53 -36.16 24.42
N GLN A 142 6.86 -36.87 25.33
CA GLN A 142 6.01 -38.01 24.97
C GLN A 142 4.87 -37.61 24.02
N ALA A 143 4.21 -36.49 24.27
CA ALA A 143 3.16 -35.98 23.39
C ALA A 143 3.70 -35.53 22.03
N CYS A 144 4.88 -34.91 22.00
CA CYS A 144 5.57 -34.53 20.77
C CYS A 144 5.92 -35.76 19.92
N LEU A 145 6.49 -36.80 20.54
CA LEU A 145 6.84 -38.04 19.86
C LEU A 145 5.61 -38.77 19.33
N ALA A 146 4.53 -38.85 20.11
CA ALA A 146 3.27 -39.43 19.64
C ALA A 146 2.75 -38.70 18.40
N LYS A 147 2.78 -37.36 18.39
CA LYS A 147 2.31 -36.55 17.26
C LYS A 147 3.22 -36.67 16.04
N HIS A 148 4.54 -36.63 16.23
CA HIS A 148 5.50 -36.73 15.15
C HIS A 148 5.59 -38.15 14.57
N ARG A 149 5.48 -39.21 15.38
CA ARG A 149 5.42 -40.60 14.87
C ARG A 149 4.17 -40.86 14.04
N ALA A 150 3.02 -40.31 14.47
CA ALA A 150 1.78 -40.41 13.70
C ALA A 150 1.84 -39.70 12.33
N HIS A 151 2.65 -38.64 12.20
CA HIS A 151 2.72 -37.81 11.00
C HIS A 151 3.95 -38.05 10.10
N ASN A 152 5.08 -38.42 10.71
CA ASN A 152 6.38 -38.57 10.06
C ASN A 152 7.02 -39.94 10.34
N GLY A 153 6.24 -40.95 10.72
CA GLY A 153 6.75 -42.23 11.24
C GLY A 153 7.75 -42.96 10.34
N HIS A 154 7.70 -42.78 9.01
CA HIS A 154 8.64 -43.37 8.06
C HIS A 154 10.00 -42.65 7.98
N GLU A 155 10.08 -41.43 8.51
CA GLU A 155 11.27 -40.56 8.50
C GLU A 155 11.87 -40.37 9.90
N MET A 156 11.27 -40.98 10.92
CA MET A 156 11.82 -40.97 12.28
C MET A 156 12.75 -42.15 12.46
N GLU A 157 13.96 -41.88 12.95
CA GLU A 157 14.96 -42.88 13.28
C GLU A 157 14.53 -43.73 14.49
N GLU A 158 14.90 -45.00 14.48
CA GLU A 158 14.70 -45.91 15.62
C GLU A 158 15.69 -45.54 16.73
N GLY A 159 15.23 -44.78 17.73
CA GLY A 159 16.11 -44.35 18.82
C GLY A 159 15.43 -43.51 19.89
N GLY A 160 16.20 -43.16 20.92
CA GLY A 160 15.78 -42.25 21.98
C GLY A 160 15.81 -40.80 21.50
N TYR A 161 14.78 -40.03 21.81
CA TYR A 161 14.71 -38.60 21.51
C TYR A 161 14.76 -37.78 22.80
N CYS A 162 15.12 -36.50 22.69
CA CYS A 162 15.01 -35.51 23.75
C CYS A 162 14.34 -34.22 23.25
N LEU A 163 13.85 -33.41 24.19
CA LEU A 163 13.27 -32.10 23.92
C LEU A 163 14.37 -31.04 24.02
N THR A 164 14.50 -30.18 23.03
CA THR A 164 15.55 -29.15 22.95
C THR A 164 14.98 -27.76 22.67
N TYR A 165 15.73 -26.73 23.07
CA TYR A 165 15.53 -25.36 22.61
C TYR A 165 16.04 -25.19 21.16
N ASP A 166 15.82 -24.02 20.57
CA ASP A 166 16.36 -23.65 19.25
C ASP A 166 17.90 -23.65 19.20
N SER A 167 18.54 -23.38 20.33
CA SER A 167 19.99 -23.44 20.53
C SER A 167 20.57 -24.86 20.58
N GLY A 168 19.76 -25.91 20.49
CA GLY A 168 20.20 -27.31 20.59
C GLY A 168 20.37 -27.83 22.03
N LYS A 169 20.29 -26.96 23.05
CA LYS A 169 20.36 -27.37 24.46
C LYS A 169 19.14 -28.19 24.89
N VAL A 170 19.37 -29.24 25.67
CA VAL A 170 18.32 -30.10 26.23
C VAL A 170 17.46 -29.32 27.24
N VAL A 171 16.14 -29.49 27.14
CA VAL A 171 15.14 -28.83 27.98
C VAL A 171 15.01 -29.57 29.31
N GLU A 172 15.87 -29.25 30.27
CA GLU A 172 15.73 -29.72 31.66
C GLU A 172 15.29 -28.59 32.61
N HIS A 173 15.83 -27.40 32.40
CA HIS A 173 15.59 -26.19 33.18
C HIS A 173 15.20 -25.03 32.27
N LEU A 174 14.53 -24.01 32.83
CA LEU A 174 14.22 -22.78 32.09
C LEU A 174 15.51 -22.06 31.65
N PRO A 175 15.55 -21.42 30.46
CA PRO A 175 16.78 -20.85 29.90
C PRO A 175 17.45 -19.75 30.73
N GLU A 176 16.69 -19.01 31.55
CA GLU A 176 17.22 -17.93 32.39
C GLU A 176 16.53 -17.96 33.76
N GLY A 177 17.32 -17.96 34.83
CA GLY A 177 16.84 -17.98 36.21
C GLY A 177 17.92 -18.46 37.16
N ASN A 178 18.14 -17.71 38.24
CA ASN A 178 19.04 -18.12 39.33
C ASN A 178 18.24 -18.18 40.63
N PRO A 179 17.99 -19.38 41.22
CA PRO A 179 18.45 -20.72 40.81
C PRO A 179 17.67 -21.32 39.61
N PRO A 180 18.20 -22.36 38.94
CA PRO A 180 17.56 -22.97 37.76
C PRO A 180 16.24 -23.65 38.13
N ALA A 181 15.13 -23.08 37.66
CA ALA A 181 13.79 -23.65 37.86
C ALA A 181 13.54 -24.81 36.88
N LYS A 182 12.92 -25.89 37.36
CA LYS A 182 12.52 -27.03 36.53
C LYS A 182 11.58 -26.58 35.41
N PHE A 183 11.77 -27.14 34.22
CA PHE A 183 10.95 -26.79 33.07
C PHE A 183 9.48 -27.18 33.25
N THR A 184 8.60 -26.21 32.99
CA THR A 184 7.18 -26.44 32.70
C THR A 184 6.79 -25.57 31.50
N ILE A 185 5.79 -26.01 30.73
CA ILE A 185 5.28 -25.24 29.58
C ILE A 185 4.81 -23.84 30.01
N ARG A 186 4.19 -23.73 31.20
CA ARG A 186 3.82 -22.43 31.78
C ARG A 186 5.04 -21.57 32.11
N GLY A 187 6.03 -22.11 32.81
CA GLY A 187 7.22 -21.34 33.17
C GLY A 187 7.98 -20.83 31.94
N TYR A 188 8.05 -21.64 30.90
CA TYR A 188 8.67 -21.26 29.63
C TYR A 188 7.89 -20.15 28.91
N LYS A 189 6.55 -20.22 28.93
CA LYS A 189 5.69 -19.13 28.41
C LYS A 189 5.93 -17.82 29.16
N GLU A 190 5.93 -17.87 30.49
CA GLU A 190 6.04 -16.69 31.34
C GLU A 190 7.38 -15.98 31.13
N GLN A 191 8.46 -16.73 30.89
CA GLN A 191 9.76 -16.18 30.59
C GLN A 191 9.84 -15.54 29.19
N ILE A 192 9.32 -16.22 28.15
CA ILE A 192 9.44 -15.74 26.77
C ILE A 192 8.39 -14.68 26.41
N GLN A 193 7.31 -14.56 27.21
CA GLN A 193 6.19 -13.63 27.01
C GLN A 193 5.55 -13.72 25.60
N LYS A 194 5.52 -14.92 25.03
CA LYS A 194 4.85 -15.21 23.75
C LYS A 194 3.54 -15.96 23.95
N ASP A 195 2.61 -15.79 23.02
CA ASP A 195 1.39 -16.61 22.96
C ASP A 195 1.72 -18.10 22.81
N TRP A 196 0.84 -18.98 23.31
CA TRP A 196 1.01 -20.43 23.26
C TRP A 196 1.35 -20.93 21.84
N GLN A 197 0.66 -20.41 20.82
CA GLN A 197 0.82 -20.80 19.41
C GLN A 197 2.15 -20.33 18.78
N ARG A 198 2.89 -19.46 19.48
CA ARG A 198 4.19 -18.90 19.07
C ARG A 198 5.36 -19.48 19.87
N LEU A 199 5.10 -20.35 20.85
CA LEU A 199 6.14 -21.14 21.50
C LEU A 199 6.62 -22.23 20.54
N VAL A 200 7.94 -22.31 20.34
CA VAL A 200 8.59 -23.27 19.46
C VAL A 200 9.60 -24.07 20.27
N LEU A 201 9.43 -25.39 20.29
CA LEU A 201 10.39 -26.36 20.84
C LEU A 201 10.80 -27.34 19.74
N TYR A 202 11.81 -28.15 20.00
CA TYR A 202 12.26 -29.15 19.03
C TYR A 202 12.46 -30.51 19.68
N ILE A 203 12.29 -31.57 18.88
CA ILE A 203 12.73 -32.92 19.22
C ILE A 203 14.01 -33.24 18.44
N CYS A 204 14.98 -33.85 19.12
CA CYS A 204 16.26 -34.27 18.55
C CYS A 204 16.54 -35.73 18.93
N ALA A 205 17.10 -36.52 18.02
CA ALA A 205 17.57 -37.86 18.34
C ALA A 205 18.83 -37.75 19.23
N ARG A 206 18.94 -38.57 20.28
CA ARG A 206 20.09 -38.51 21.21
C ARG A 206 21.43 -38.73 20.51
N GLU A 207 21.45 -39.61 19.51
CA GLU A 207 22.63 -39.89 18.68
C GLU A 207 23.14 -38.66 17.90
N HIS A 208 22.29 -37.66 17.67
CA HIS A 208 22.66 -36.41 16.99
C HIS A 208 23.26 -35.37 17.93
N LEU A 209 22.97 -35.43 19.23
CA LEU A 209 23.61 -34.59 20.24
C LEU A 209 25.03 -35.10 20.56
N GLU A 210 25.20 -36.41 20.70
CA GLU A 210 26.50 -37.02 21.02
C GLU A 210 27.55 -36.78 19.92
N LYS A 211 27.12 -36.68 18.65
CA LYS A 211 27.98 -36.33 17.50
C LYS A 211 28.41 -34.85 17.50
N GLU A 212 27.63 -33.95 18.09
CA GLU A 212 27.97 -32.53 18.25
C GLU A 212 28.98 -32.36 19.41
N GLU A 213 28.79 -33.07 20.53
CA GLU A 213 29.73 -33.06 21.66
C GLU A 213 31.10 -33.67 21.30
N ALA A 214 31.13 -34.76 20.52
CA ALA A 214 32.38 -35.38 20.05
C ALA A 214 33.15 -34.53 19.02
N HIS A 215 32.46 -33.75 18.17
CA HIS A 215 33.11 -32.84 17.22
C HIS A 215 33.73 -31.62 17.90
N VAL A 216 33.20 -31.22 19.07
CA VAL A 216 33.75 -30.13 19.90
C VAL A 216 34.97 -30.60 20.70
N GLU A 217 35.00 -31.84 21.18
CA GLU A 217 36.17 -32.40 21.89
C GLU A 217 37.38 -32.64 20.98
N ILE A 218 37.18 -33.10 19.73
CA ILE A 218 38.28 -33.32 18.75
C ILE A 218 39.00 -32.01 18.37
N LEU A 219 38.36 -30.85 18.53
CA LEU A 219 38.96 -29.53 18.23
C LEU A 219 39.80 -28.96 19.39
N THR A 220 39.99 -29.72 20.48
CA THR A 220 40.73 -29.25 21.67
C THR A 220 42.06 -29.95 21.93
N SER A 221 42.52 -30.84 21.05
CA SER A 221 43.85 -31.46 21.17
C SER A 221 44.68 -31.27 19.90
N ASP A 222 45.72 -30.46 20.07
CA ASP A 222 47.04 -30.49 19.45
C ASP A 222 47.27 -29.90 18.03
N GLU A 223 48.25 -28.98 18.06
CA GLU A 223 49.20 -28.52 17.02
C GLU A 223 48.80 -27.37 16.10
N GLU A 224 49.23 -26.17 16.53
CA GLU A 224 49.69 -25.08 15.66
C GLU A 224 50.73 -25.60 14.64
N SER A 225 50.39 -25.61 13.35
CA SER A 225 51.22 -24.97 12.32
C SER A 225 50.49 -24.86 10.98
N ASP A 226 50.82 -23.79 10.26
CA ASP A 226 50.69 -23.60 8.82
C ASP A 226 49.39 -22.98 8.28
N LEU A 227 49.48 -21.64 8.27
CA LEU A 227 48.73 -20.65 7.53
C LEU A 227 48.58 -20.96 6.02
N GLU A 228 47.35 -20.75 5.55
CA GLU A 228 46.98 -20.05 4.30
C GLU A 228 47.23 -20.71 2.93
N GLU A 229 46.19 -21.39 2.43
CA GLU A 229 45.45 -20.94 1.23
C GLU A 229 44.15 -21.76 1.13
N TRP A 230 42.97 -21.11 1.28
CA TRP A 230 41.85 -21.11 0.33
C TRP A 230 40.55 -20.59 0.98
N ILE A 231 39.90 -19.65 0.29
CA ILE A 231 38.54 -19.11 0.48
C ILE A 231 38.38 -18.02 1.57
N HIS A 232 38.75 -16.79 1.21
CA HIS A 232 38.10 -15.58 1.73
C HIS A 232 36.92 -15.21 0.81
N THR A 233 35.70 -15.63 1.18
CA THR A 233 34.45 -14.99 0.76
C THR A 233 33.79 -14.40 2.00
N LYS A 234 33.75 -13.06 2.10
CA LYS A 234 33.02 -12.35 3.15
C LYS A 234 31.54 -12.21 2.78
N GLU A 235 30.72 -13.04 3.40
CA GLU A 235 29.44 -12.64 3.99
C GLU A 235 29.57 -12.85 5.50
N VAL A 236 29.45 -11.79 6.30
CA VAL A 236 29.03 -11.89 7.72
C VAL A 236 28.20 -10.66 8.05
N GLY A 237 26.98 -10.89 8.52
CA GLY A 237 26.21 -9.93 9.29
C GLY A 237 26.17 -10.35 10.77
N CYS A 238 26.12 -9.34 11.65
CA CYS A 238 25.67 -9.31 13.06
C CYS A 238 26.25 -10.37 14.04
N ARG A 239 26.67 -10.06 15.26
CA ARG A 239 26.40 -8.96 16.20
C ARG A 239 27.50 -9.02 17.28
N VAL A 240 27.92 -7.89 17.83
CA VAL A 240 28.66 -7.81 19.10
C VAL A 240 27.76 -7.17 20.14
N ASP A 241 27.81 -7.76 21.35
CA ASP A 241 27.08 -7.35 22.53
C ASP A 241 27.47 -5.96 23.03
N ALA A 242 26.47 -5.26 23.57
CA ALA A 242 26.62 -3.99 24.26
C ALA A 242 27.25 -4.21 25.64
N GLY A 243 28.42 -3.59 25.88
CA GLY A 243 28.85 -3.26 27.23
C GLY A 243 28.18 -1.95 27.68
N THR A 244 27.71 -1.90 28.92
CA THR A 244 27.41 -0.64 29.60
C THR A 244 27.93 -0.73 31.04
N PRO A 245 28.65 0.28 31.55
CA PRO A 245 29.34 0.21 32.83
C PRO A 245 28.40 0.43 34.02
N THR A 246 28.80 -0.16 35.14
CA THR A 246 28.20 -0.08 36.47
C THR A 246 28.31 1.33 37.06
N VAL A 247 27.19 1.89 37.55
CA VAL A 247 27.17 2.97 38.55
C VAL A 247 26.25 2.54 39.68
N SER A 248 26.81 2.45 40.88
CA SER A 248 26.13 2.06 42.12
C SER A 248 25.47 3.24 42.82
N PHE A 249 24.25 3.07 43.35
CA PHE A 249 23.75 3.86 44.47
C PHE A 249 23.26 2.94 45.60
N ARG A 250 23.62 3.33 46.82
CA ARG A 250 23.37 2.64 48.09
C ARG A 250 21.88 2.68 48.44
N VAL A 251 21.39 1.59 48.99
CA VAL A 251 20.09 1.52 49.68
C VAL A 251 20.36 1.69 51.18
N ASP A 252 19.87 2.78 51.76
CA ASP A 252 19.67 2.86 53.21
C ASP A 252 18.25 2.40 53.54
N ALA A 253 18.18 1.42 54.44
CA ALA A 253 16.96 0.85 54.98
C ALA A 253 16.38 1.75 56.08
N SER A 254 15.05 1.95 56.08
CA SER A 254 14.23 1.79 57.30
C SER A 254 12.72 1.88 56.99
N SER A 255 11.95 1.08 57.75
CA SER A 255 10.58 1.35 58.23
C SER A 255 9.35 0.90 57.41
N THR A 256 8.92 -0.34 57.70
CA THR A 256 7.55 -0.84 58.04
C THR A 256 6.25 -0.12 57.60
N ARG A 257 5.30 -0.95 57.11
CA ARG A 257 3.80 -0.85 57.09
C ARG A 257 3.21 0.23 56.15
N THR A 258 2.17 0.03 55.33
CA THR A 258 1.02 -0.90 55.29
C THR A 258 0.51 -0.92 53.83
N GLU A 259 -0.01 -2.04 53.32
CA GLU A 259 -0.63 -2.12 52.00
C GLU A 259 -1.94 -1.28 51.95
N GLN A 260 -1.95 -0.23 51.13
CA GLN A 260 -3.16 0.41 50.62
C GLN A 260 -3.05 0.57 49.09
N SER A 261 -4.11 0.16 48.41
CA SER A 261 -4.28 0.10 46.96
C SER A 261 -4.15 1.49 46.32
N SER A 262 -3.26 1.62 45.33
CA SER A 262 -2.94 2.87 44.60
C SER A 262 -4.06 3.38 43.68
N TYR A 263 -5.31 3.01 43.94
CA TYR A 263 -6.47 3.41 43.16
C TYR A 263 -7.36 4.44 43.87
N GLU A 264 -7.17 4.66 45.18
CA GLU A 264 -7.97 5.59 45.96
C GLU A 264 -7.45 7.05 45.82
N THR A 265 -6.14 7.22 45.63
CA THR A 265 -5.51 8.54 45.38
C THR A 265 -5.89 9.15 44.02
N TYR A 266 -6.31 8.33 43.05
CA TYR A 266 -6.73 8.80 41.73
C TYR A 266 -8.15 9.39 41.71
N VAL A 267 -8.97 9.11 42.73
CA VAL A 267 -10.39 9.50 42.76
C VAL A 267 -10.63 10.78 43.56
N GLU A 268 -9.70 11.18 44.44
CA GLU A 268 -9.78 12.45 45.18
C GLU A 268 -9.19 13.65 44.40
N ALA A 269 -8.51 13.45 43.27
CA ALA A 269 -7.93 14.53 42.46
C ALA A 269 -8.91 15.14 41.41
N LEU A 270 -10.21 14.84 41.48
CA LEU A 270 -11.23 15.39 40.56
C LEU A 270 -12.30 16.22 41.28
N GLN A 271 -11.98 16.76 42.45
CA GLN A 271 -12.80 17.78 43.11
C GLN A 271 -11.92 18.98 43.43
N ASP A 272 -11.69 19.82 42.42
CA ASP A 272 -11.33 21.22 42.64
C ASP A 272 -12.25 22.11 41.81
N ASP A 273 -12.66 23.20 42.45
CA ASP A 273 -13.65 24.19 42.04
C ASP A 273 -13.34 24.85 40.68
N PRO A 274 -14.36 25.28 39.93
CA PRO A 274 -14.19 25.89 38.61
C PRO A 274 -13.97 27.40 38.72
N ASP A 275 -12.86 27.88 39.29
CA ASP A 275 -12.52 29.32 39.29
C ASP A 275 -11.03 29.58 39.61
N ASP A 276 -10.08 28.99 38.88
CA ASP A 276 -8.74 29.58 38.67
C ASP A 276 -7.99 28.83 37.55
N TYR A 277 -8.06 29.32 36.31
CA TYR A 277 -7.12 28.95 35.25
C TYR A 277 -6.51 30.23 34.68
N PRO A 278 -5.18 30.42 34.77
CA PRO A 278 -4.53 31.53 34.10
C PRO A 278 -4.60 31.34 32.58
N GLU A 279 -5.07 32.37 31.87
CA GLU A 279 -4.94 32.50 30.41
C GLU A 279 -3.46 32.54 30.02
N GLU A 280 -2.86 31.39 29.78
CA GLU A 280 -1.64 31.29 28.95
C GLU A 280 -2.00 30.60 27.64
N VAL A 281 -2.33 31.46 26.69
CA VAL A 281 -2.41 31.18 25.26
C VAL A 281 -1.08 30.57 24.81
N TRP A 282 -1.09 29.29 24.40
CA TRP A 282 -0.04 28.79 23.52
C TRP A 282 -0.19 29.47 22.17
N SER A 283 0.37 30.67 22.06
CA SER A 283 0.66 31.30 20.78
C SER A 283 1.78 30.49 20.12
N THR A 284 1.44 29.36 19.52
CA THR A 284 2.21 28.88 18.39
C THR A 284 2.11 29.96 17.33
N ASN A 285 3.18 30.74 17.17
CA ASN A 285 3.42 31.56 15.98
C ASN A 285 3.53 30.61 14.78
N VAL A 286 2.40 30.12 14.30
CA VAL A 286 2.22 29.87 12.88
C VAL A 286 1.91 31.25 12.34
N GLU A 287 2.88 31.85 11.67
CA GLU A 287 2.58 32.94 10.74
C GLU A 287 1.61 32.36 9.71
N THR A 288 0.31 32.47 9.99
CA THR A 288 -0.72 32.48 8.96
C THR A 288 -0.44 33.72 8.14
N GLN A 289 0.40 33.58 7.12
CA GLN A 289 0.23 34.40 5.95
C GLN A 289 -1.19 34.10 5.48
N ASP A 290 -2.08 35.07 5.68
CA ASP A 290 -3.24 35.25 4.83
C ASP A 290 -2.75 35.29 3.38
N THR A 291 -2.59 34.11 2.78
CA THR A 291 -2.56 34.01 1.34
C THR A 291 -3.99 34.29 0.91
N ASN A 292 -4.27 35.57 0.67
CA ASN A 292 -5.17 35.95 -0.40
C ASN A 292 -4.95 34.93 -1.52
N ALA A 293 -5.99 34.17 -1.86
CA ALA A 293 -5.97 33.20 -2.94
C ALA A 293 -5.58 33.96 -4.21
N SER A 294 -4.27 33.99 -4.48
CA SER A 294 -3.74 34.39 -5.77
C SER A 294 -4.43 33.49 -6.78
N PRO A 295 -4.92 34.03 -7.91
CA PRO A 295 -5.47 33.20 -8.97
C PRO A 295 -4.49 32.07 -9.25
N GLU A 296 -4.99 30.83 -9.23
CA GLU A 296 -4.19 29.64 -9.50
C GLU A 296 -3.41 29.90 -10.78
N GLN A 297 -2.10 30.02 -10.65
CA GLN A 297 -1.24 30.21 -11.81
C GLN A 297 -1.15 28.84 -12.47
N GLU A 298 -2.10 28.57 -13.37
CA GLU A 298 -2.14 27.33 -14.13
C GLU A 298 -0.94 27.32 -15.07
N MET A 299 0.14 26.68 -14.61
CA MET A 299 1.33 26.44 -15.40
C MET A 299 1.21 25.08 -16.08
N ASP A 300 1.70 24.99 -17.31
CA ASP A 300 1.78 23.71 -18.01
C ASP A 300 2.62 22.70 -17.21
N LEU A 301 2.10 21.48 -17.06
CA LEU A 301 2.75 20.42 -16.29
C LEU A 301 4.16 20.14 -16.82
N THR A 302 4.31 20.07 -18.14
CA THR A 302 5.59 19.75 -18.80
C THR A 302 6.64 20.80 -18.47
N ALA A 303 6.29 22.08 -18.65
CA ALA A 303 7.16 23.19 -18.33
C ALA A 303 7.56 23.22 -16.84
N LEU A 304 6.61 22.94 -15.95
CA LEU A 304 6.84 22.90 -14.51
C LEU A 304 7.81 21.78 -14.10
N VAL A 305 7.61 20.58 -14.66
CA VAL A 305 8.48 19.43 -14.39
C VAL A 305 9.87 19.65 -14.96
N ILE A 306 10.00 20.15 -16.19
CA ILE A 306 11.32 20.43 -16.79
C ILE A 306 12.09 21.45 -15.94
N ALA A 307 11.46 22.58 -15.58
CA ALA A 307 12.10 23.59 -14.75
C ALA A 307 12.54 23.04 -13.39
N TRP A 308 11.72 22.17 -12.79
CA TRP A 308 12.05 21.51 -11.53
C TRP A 308 13.20 20.49 -11.69
N GLN A 309 13.24 19.73 -12.79
CA GLN A 309 14.32 18.79 -13.09
C GLN A 309 15.65 19.53 -13.29
N GLU A 310 15.66 20.59 -14.10
CA GLU A 310 16.86 21.42 -14.35
C GLU A 310 17.42 22.05 -13.08
N GLN A 311 16.56 22.42 -12.14
CA GLN A 311 16.96 23.02 -10.87
C GLN A 311 17.60 22.00 -9.90
N ASN A 312 17.18 20.74 -9.95
CA ASN A 312 17.49 19.74 -8.91
C ASN A 312 18.40 18.60 -9.37
N ALA A 313 18.40 18.25 -10.65
CA ALA A 313 19.23 17.18 -11.18
C ALA A 313 20.69 17.65 -11.35
N LYS A 314 21.63 16.78 -11.01
CA LYS A 314 23.06 16.94 -11.29
C LYS A 314 23.38 16.31 -12.64
N THR A 315 24.49 16.74 -13.24
CA THR A 315 24.99 16.20 -14.51
C THR A 315 25.84 14.93 -14.35
N GLU A 316 26.27 14.61 -13.13
CA GLU A 316 27.05 13.40 -12.83
C GLU A 316 26.17 12.16 -12.87
N ASP A 317 26.78 11.03 -13.22
CA ASP A 317 26.12 9.73 -13.30
C ASP A 317 26.16 8.95 -11.98
N GLU A 318 25.17 8.07 -11.81
CA GLU A 318 25.05 7.11 -10.71
C GLU A 318 24.82 5.70 -11.29
N GLU A 319 25.83 4.83 -11.19
CA GLU A 319 25.73 3.48 -11.73
C GLU A 319 24.73 2.63 -10.95
N LEU A 320 23.74 2.08 -11.65
CA LEU A 320 22.65 1.31 -11.08
C LEU A 320 22.50 -0.04 -11.77
N ILE A 321 23.06 -1.08 -11.16
CA ILE A 321 22.91 -2.46 -11.62
C ILE A 321 21.68 -3.08 -10.96
N VAL A 322 20.69 -3.48 -11.76
CA VAL A 322 19.42 -4.02 -11.28
C VAL A 322 19.13 -5.41 -11.84
N ARG A 323 18.48 -6.24 -11.03
CA ARG A 323 17.94 -7.53 -11.49
C ARG A 323 16.45 -7.37 -11.76
N ARG A 324 16.03 -7.62 -13.01
CA ARG A 324 14.63 -7.48 -13.46
C ARG A 324 13.61 -8.18 -12.57
N ARG A 325 13.92 -9.38 -12.05
CA ARG A 325 13.03 -10.16 -11.16
C ARG A 325 13.01 -9.71 -9.68
N LYS A 326 13.91 -8.81 -9.29
CA LYS A 326 14.07 -8.31 -7.92
C LYS A 326 14.35 -6.80 -7.94
N LEU A 327 13.64 -6.07 -8.80
CA LEU A 327 14.00 -4.71 -9.17
C LEU A 327 14.02 -3.78 -7.96
N LEU A 328 12.94 -3.71 -7.20
CA LEU A 328 12.84 -2.87 -6.01
C LEU A 328 13.92 -3.23 -4.99
N ASN A 329 14.20 -4.52 -4.77
CA ASN A 329 15.26 -4.92 -3.83
C ASN A 329 16.64 -4.47 -4.32
N SER A 330 16.93 -4.60 -5.62
CA SER A 330 18.17 -4.09 -6.21
C SER A 330 18.29 -2.58 -6.04
N VAL A 331 17.24 -1.83 -6.34
CA VAL A 331 17.18 -0.38 -6.18
C VAL A 331 17.36 0.02 -4.71
N LEU A 332 16.64 -0.60 -3.79
CA LEU A 332 16.76 -0.31 -2.36
C LEU A 332 18.17 -0.60 -1.83
N SER A 333 18.79 -1.70 -2.25
CA SER A 333 20.19 -2.00 -1.91
C SER A 333 21.14 -0.96 -2.50
N ALA A 334 20.90 -0.51 -3.73
CA ALA A 334 21.71 0.52 -4.38
C ALA A 334 21.65 1.86 -3.63
N THR A 335 20.46 2.26 -3.13
CA THR A 335 20.28 3.51 -2.37
C THR A 335 20.96 3.50 -0.99
N LYS A 336 21.44 2.34 -0.52
CA LYS A 336 22.16 2.19 0.76
C LYS A 336 23.68 2.26 0.60
N ARG A 337 24.19 2.33 -0.64
CA ARG A 337 25.63 2.42 -0.90
C ARG A 337 26.17 3.77 -0.43
N GLU A 338 27.38 3.77 0.12
CA GLU A 338 28.07 5.01 0.47
C GLU A 338 28.31 5.84 -0.79
N GLY A 339 28.01 7.14 -0.73
CA GLY A 339 28.16 8.06 -1.85
C GLY A 339 27.02 8.04 -2.87
N PHE A 340 26.03 7.15 -2.74
CA PHE A 340 24.84 7.15 -3.60
C PHE A 340 24.10 8.50 -3.50
N SER A 341 23.72 9.05 -4.66
CA SER A 341 22.98 10.30 -4.71
C SER A 341 21.77 10.21 -5.64
N PHE A 342 20.58 10.43 -5.07
CA PHE A 342 19.33 10.53 -5.85
C PHE A 342 19.36 11.66 -6.89
N PHE A 343 20.22 12.67 -6.73
CA PHE A 343 20.30 13.81 -7.65
C PHE A 343 21.18 13.55 -8.87
N LYS A 344 21.98 12.47 -8.88
CA LYS A 344 22.81 12.08 -10.02
C LYS A 344 21.99 11.26 -11.01
N ILE A 345 22.35 11.30 -12.29
CA ILE A 345 21.64 10.64 -13.37
C ILE A 345 21.84 9.13 -13.28
N PRO A 346 20.79 8.32 -13.08
CA PRO A 346 20.95 6.88 -12.95
C PRO A 346 21.29 6.25 -14.30
N LYS A 347 22.45 5.62 -14.39
CA LYS A 347 22.87 4.76 -15.50
C LYS A 347 22.49 3.33 -15.19
N VAL A 348 21.42 2.86 -15.83
CA VAL A 348 20.78 1.60 -15.47
C VAL A 348 21.29 0.45 -16.33
N GLU A 349 21.83 -0.58 -15.68
CA GLU A 349 22.22 -1.84 -16.32
C GLU A 349 21.38 -2.99 -15.74
N PHE A 350 20.67 -3.71 -16.61
CA PHE A 350 20.01 -4.95 -16.22
C PHE A 350 21.03 -6.09 -16.20
N SER A 351 21.26 -6.65 -15.02
CA SER A 351 22.29 -7.68 -14.80
C SER A 351 22.12 -8.87 -15.73
N GLY A 352 23.13 -9.13 -16.57
CA GLY A 352 23.14 -10.24 -17.54
C GLY A 352 22.52 -9.92 -18.89
N GLU A 353 22.01 -8.69 -19.08
CA GLU A 353 21.53 -8.17 -20.35
C GLU A 353 22.62 -7.25 -20.93
N LYS A 354 22.93 -7.35 -22.23
CA LYS A 354 23.88 -6.42 -22.87
C LYS A 354 23.21 -5.05 -22.96
N ALA A 355 23.60 -4.12 -22.10
CA ALA A 355 23.17 -2.72 -22.23
C ALA A 355 23.97 -2.07 -23.36
N LEU A 356 23.28 -1.59 -24.39
CA LEU A 356 23.88 -0.82 -25.49
C LEU A 356 23.96 0.68 -25.15
N ASP A 357 23.05 1.21 -24.32
CA ASP A 357 22.85 2.66 -24.11
C ASP A 357 22.09 2.99 -22.78
N ASP A 358 22.14 4.24 -22.31
CA ASP A 358 21.74 4.66 -20.94
C ASP A 358 20.25 5.07 -20.73
N GLY A 359 19.52 5.52 -21.76
CA GLY A 359 18.21 6.19 -21.59
C GLY A 359 16.97 5.28 -21.52
N GLY A 360 16.90 4.27 -22.38
CA GLY A 360 15.82 3.28 -22.46
C GLY A 360 15.74 2.39 -21.23
N PRO A 361 16.85 1.75 -20.80
CA PRO A 361 16.89 0.96 -19.56
C PRO A 361 16.47 1.76 -18.33
N ARG A 362 16.81 3.06 -18.27
CA ARG A 362 16.39 3.96 -17.20
C ARG A 362 14.88 4.13 -17.14
N ARG A 363 14.23 4.49 -18.26
CA ARG A 363 12.76 4.64 -18.32
C ARG A 363 12.04 3.34 -18.01
N GLU A 364 12.54 2.23 -18.53
CA GLU A 364 12.00 0.91 -18.22
C GLU A 364 12.11 0.58 -16.73
N CYS A 365 13.28 0.81 -16.13
CA CYS A 365 13.50 0.57 -14.70
C CYS A 365 12.54 1.39 -13.84
N PHE A 366 12.37 2.68 -14.10
CA PHE A 366 11.43 3.49 -13.33
C PHE A 366 9.97 3.07 -13.51
N ARG A 367 9.55 2.69 -14.72
CA ARG A 367 8.22 2.14 -14.98
C ARG A 367 7.96 0.86 -14.18
N LEU A 368 8.91 -0.08 -14.19
CA LEU A 368 8.81 -1.30 -13.38
C LEU A 368 8.84 -0.99 -11.88
N LEU A 369 9.62 0.01 -11.47
CA LEU A 369 9.72 0.43 -10.07
C LEU A 369 8.39 0.98 -9.55
N MET A 370 7.69 1.82 -10.31
CA MET A 370 6.38 2.34 -9.89
C MET A 370 5.37 1.20 -9.69
N LYS A 371 5.41 0.17 -10.55
CA LYS A 371 4.59 -1.03 -10.42
C LYS A 371 4.93 -1.87 -9.18
N GLU A 372 6.21 -2.02 -8.86
CA GLU A 372 6.60 -2.72 -7.63
C GLU A 372 6.24 -1.92 -6.37
N ILE A 373 6.40 -0.59 -6.40
CA ILE A 373 6.00 0.30 -5.29
C ILE A 373 4.49 0.23 -5.04
N SER A 374 3.65 0.26 -6.08
CA SER A 374 2.20 0.18 -5.92
C SER A 374 1.71 -1.16 -5.37
N SER A 375 2.52 -2.21 -5.52
CA SER A 375 2.25 -3.54 -4.96
C SER A 375 2.75 -3.74 -3.52
N LEU A 376 3.39 -2.73 -2.93
CA LEU A 376 3.86 -2.81 -1.55
C LEU A 376 2.68 -2.85 -0.57
N ASP A 377 2.89 -3.56 0.54
CA ASP A 377 1.96 -3.63 1.68
C ASP A 377 1.94 -2.34 2.53
N ILE A 378 2.02 -1.20 1.85
CA ILE A 378 1.83 0.16 2.37
C ILE A 378 0.64 0.85 1.70
N PHE A 379 0.09 0.23 0.66
CA PHE A 379 -1.08 0.70 -0.08
C PHE A 379 -2.23 -0.30 0.02
N GLU A 380 -3.44 0.20 -0.11
CA GLU A 380 -4.66 -0.57 -0.28
C GLU A 380 -5.65 0.19 -1.18
N GLY A 381 -6.65 -0.49 -1.72
CA GLY A 381 -7.60 0.10 -2.66
C GLY A 381 -7.49 -0.49 -4.07
N PRO A 382 -8.34 -0.03 -5.00
CA PRO A 382 -8.24 -0.40 -6.41
C PRO A 382 -6.95 0.15 -7.05
N PRO A 383 -6.41 -0.50 -8.10
CA PRO A 383 -5.12 -0.13 -8.70
C PRO A 383 -4.99 1.33 -9.18
N GLU A 384 -6.11 1.97 -9.52
CA GLU A 384 -6.16 3.35 -10.03
C GLU A 384 -6.48 4.38 -8.94
N ALA A 385 -6.75 3.95 -7.70
CA ALA A 385 -7.09 4.82 -6.57
C ALA A 385 -6.69 4.19 -5.23
N LEU A 386 -5.38 4.05 -5.04
CA LEU A 386 -4.73 3.59 -3.84
C LEU A 386 -4.80 4.64 -2.72
N VAL A 387 -4.98 4.14 -1.50
CA VAL A 387 -4.82 4.87 -0.25
C VAL A 387 -3.71 4.23 0.58
N PHE A 388 -3.19 4.95 1.57
CA PHE A 388 -2.17 4.37 2.46
C PHE A 388 -2.82 3.37 3.43
N ARG A 389 -2.23 2.19 3.52
CA ARG A 389 -2.59 1.20 4.54
C ARG A 389 -1.96 1.63 5.86
N HIS A 390 -2.76 1.71 6.92
CA HIS A 390 -2.21 1.88 8.26
C HIS A 390 -1.45 0.62 8.69
N ASN A 391 -0.11 0.68 8.67
CA ASN A 391 0.78 -0.42 8.99
C ASN A 391 1.97 0.10 9.80
N VAL A 392 1.85 0.00 11.13
CA VAL A 392 2.87 0.50 12.08
C VAL A 392 4.24 -0.08 11.81
N THR A 393 4.35 -1.37 11.45
CA THR A 393 5.65 -1.98 11.15
C THR A 393 6.31 -1.38 9.91
N LYS A 394 5.52 -1.02 8.90
CA LYS A 394 6.04 -0.37 7.68
C LYS A 394 6.34 1.11 7.90
N LEU A 395 5.55 1.77 8.73
CA LEU A 395 5.76 3.14 9.19
C LEU A 395 7.08 3.26 9.95
N GLU A 396 7.29 2.44 10.99
CA GLU A 396 8.55 2.42 11.75
C GLU A 396 9.78 2.08 10.90
N ALA A 397 9.60 1.29 9.85
CA ALA A 397 10.65 0.98 8.88
C ALA A 397 10.91 2.12 7.87
N GLY A 398 10.17 3.23 7.92
CA GLY A 398 10.27 4.36 6.99
C GLY A 398 9.88 4.00 5.55
N SER A 399 9.00 3.01 5.37
CA SER A 399 8.67 2.48 4.04
C SER A 399 7.91 3.50 3.18
N HIS A 400 7.05 4.32 3.79
CA HIS A 400 6.30 5.37 3.09
C HIS A 400 7.24 6.49 2.64
N HIS A 401 8.14 6.93 3.53
CA HIS A 401 9.17 7.89 3.20
C HIS A 401 10.06 7.42 2.05
N LYS A 402 10.55 6.18 2.11
CA LYS A 402 11.36 5.61 1.02
C LYS A 402 10.58 5.52 -0.29
N SER A 403 9.30 5.18 -0.24
CA SER A 403 8.45 5.14 -1.44
C SER A 403 8.27 6.52 -2.05
N GLY A 404 8.05 7.56 -1.23
CA GLY A 404 8.02 8.95 -1.68
C GLY A 404 9.34 9.37 -2.34
N GLN A 405 10.48 8.99 -1.76
CA GLN A 405 11.79 9.25 -2.37
C GLN A 405 11.93 8.63 -3.77
N LEU A 406 11.54 7.36 -3.92
CA LEU A 406 11.65 6.65 -5.19
C LEU A 406 10.70 7.22 -6.25
N VAL A 407 9.50 7.66 -5.86
CA VAL A 407 8.56 8.33 -6.76
C VAL A 407 9.13 9.67 -7.24
N ALA A 408 9.63 10.52 -6.33
CA ALA A 408 10.25 11.78 -6.72
C ALA A 408 11.52 11.56 -7.55
N TRP A 409 12.31 10.52 -7.26
CA TRP A 409 13.50 10.16 -8.03
C TRP A 409 13.15 9.74 -9.47
N SER A 410 12.06 9.00 -9.66
CA SER A 410 11.53 8.68 -10.99
C SER A 410 11.22 9.95 -11.77
N ILE A 411 10.45 10.87 -11.17
CA ILE A 411 10.07 12.13 -11.82
C ILE A 411 11.30 12.99 -12.11
N LEU A 412 12.30 13.03 -11.21
CA LEU A 412 13.52 13.84 -11.36
C LEU A 412 14.34 13.44 -12.61
N HIS A 413 14.36 12.17 -12.96
CA HIS A 413 15.20 11.65 -14.06
C HIS A 413 14.40 11.21 -15.29
N GLY A 414 13.22 11.82 -15.49
CA GLY A 414 12.38 11.61 -16.67
C GLY A 414 11.66 10.26 -16.73
N GLY A 415 11.47 9.63 -15.58
CA GLY A 415 10.57 8.49 -15.40
C GLY A 415 9.10 8.91 -15.24
N PRO A 416 8.18 7.95 -15.10
CA PRO A 416 6.78 8.22 -14.85
C PRO A 416 6.54 8.81 -13.46
N GLY A 417 5.38 9.45 -13.30
CA GLY A 417 4.83 9.76 -11.98
C GLY A 417 4.30 8.51 -11.27
N PHE A 418 3.45 8.71 -10.27
CA PHE A 418 2.74 7.67 -9.55
C PHE A 418 1.21 7.91 -9.62
N PRO A 419 0.58 7.86 -10.82
CA PRO A 419 -0.82 8.22 -11.07
C PRO A 419 -1.81 7.14 -10.57
N MET A 420 -1.65 6.76 -9.31
CA MET A 420 -2.36 5.65 -8.67
C MET A 420 -2.98 6.06 -7.34
N LEU A 421 -2.76 7.29 -6.84
CA LEU A 421 -3.36 7.74 -5.59
C LEU A 421 -4.83 8.09 -5.78
N HIS A 422 -5.63 7.78 -4.76
CA HIS A 422 -7.01 8.20 -4.68
C HIS A 422 -7.11 9.74 -4.75
N PRO A 423 -8.00 10.32 -5.57
CA PRO A 423 -8.08 11.77 -5.77
C PRO A 423 -8.30 12.55 -4.47
N LEU A 424 -9.19 12.07 -3.59
CA LEU A 424 -9.40 12.65 -2.26
C LEU A 424 -8.13 12.63 -1.39
N LEU A 425 -7.31 11.58 -1.47
CA LEU A 425 -6.05 11.51 -0.73
C LEU A 425 -5.08 12.58 -1.23
N PHE A 426 -4.94 12.73 -2.55
CA PHE A 426 -4.12 13.78 -3.14
C PHE A 426 -4.57 15.18 -2.70
N GLU A 427 -5.87 15.50 -2.80
CA GLU A 427 -6.41 16.80 -2.36
C GLU A 427 -6.07 17.10 -0.90
N LYS A 428 -6.22 16.11 -0.01
CA LYS A 428 -5.85 16.28 1.41
C LYS A 428 -4.34 16.41 1.62
N MET A 429 -3.52 15.67 0.87
CA MET A 429 -2.06 15.78 0.93
C MET A 429 -1.57 17.18 0.52
N VAL A 430 -2.20 17.80 -0.49
CA VAL A 430 -1.86 19.18 -0.92
C VAL A 430 -2.58 20.27 -0.12
N GLY A 431 -3.29 19.91 0.95
CA GLY A 431 -3.97 20.87 1.83
C GLY A 431 -5.22 21.51 1.23
N ARG A 432 -5.80 20.93 0.16
CA ARG A 432 -7.06 21.36 -0.41
C ARG A 432 -8.25 20.71 0.30
N GLU A 433 -9.38 21.41 0.27
CA GLU A 433 -10.65 20.85 0.69
C GLU A 433 -11.39 20.28 -0.53
N PRO A 434 -11.77 18.99 -0.49
CA PRO A 434 -12.43 18.35 -1.62
C PRO A 434 -13.87 18.86 -1.75
N LYS A 435 -14.39 18.86 -2.97
CA LYS A 435 -15.76 19.29 -3.23
C LYS A 435 -16.75 18.23 -2.82
N ARG A 436 -17.88 18.64 -2.22
CA ARG A 436 -18.94 17.72 -1.78
C ARG A 436 -19.65 17.01 -2.94
N GLU A 437 -19.70 17.64 -4.11
CA GLU A 437 -20.26 17.06 -5.34
C GLU A 437 -19.50 15.81 -5.81
N ASP A 438 -18.23 15.67 -5.43
CA ASP A 438 -17.39 14.52 -5.80
C ASP A 438 -17.57 13.31 -4.86
N ILE A 439 -18.39 13.40 -3.80
CA ILE A 439 -18.62 12.31 -2.85
C ILE A 439 -18.95 10.98 -3.54
N PRO A 440 -19.90 10.90 -4.50
CA PRO A 440 -20.21 9.64 -5.19
C PRO A 440 -19.02 9.07 -5.96
N LYS A 441 -18.21 9.95 -6.58
CA LYS A 441 -16.99 9.57 -7.29
C LYS A 441 -15.96 8.99 -6.33
N TYR A 442 -15.75 9.60 -5.17
CA TYR A 442 -14.84 9.09 -4.15
C TYR A 442 -15.29 7.75 -3.58
N ILE A 443 -16.57 7.58 -3.25
CA ILE A 443 -17.12 6.30 -2.78
C ILE A 443 -16.90 5.20 -3.84
N GLY A 444 -17.07 5.55 -5.12
CA GLY A 444 -16.88 4.64 -6.25
C GLY A 444 -15.50 3.99 -6.33
N LEU A 445 -14.49 4.64 -5.75
CA LEU A 445 -13.06 4.29 -5.78
C LEU A 445 -12.55 3.62 -4.50
N LEU A 446 -13.42 3.33 -3.52
CA LEU A 446 -13.05 2.60 -2.31
C LEU A 446 -12.99 1.08 -2.54
N LEU A 447 -12.47 0.36 -1.54
CA LEU A 447 -12.55 -1.10 -1.50
C LEU A 447 -14.03 -1.56 -1.48
N PRO A 448 -14.37 -2.73 -2.05
CA PRO A 448 -15.75 -3.18 -2.20
C PRO A 448 -16.59 -3.13 -0.92
N GLU A 449 -16.02 -3.57 0.22
CA GLU A 449 -16.74 -3.58 1.49
C GLU A 449 -17.07 -2.17 2.00
N GLU A 450 -16.10 -1.26 1.98
CA GLU A 450 -16.27 0.14 2.39
C GLU A 450 -17.24 0.85 1.43
N LYS A 451 -17.05 0.64 0.13
CA LYS A 451 -17.91 1.16 -0.94
C LYS A 451 -19.36 0.75 -0.73
N ASP A 452 -19.64 -0.53 -0.48
CA ASP A 452 -21.00 -1.04 -0.31
C ASP A 452 -21.65 -0.43 0.93
N LYS A 453 -20.94 -0.37 2.05
CA LYS A 453 -21.42 0.23 3.31
C LYS A 453 -21.71 1.72 3.16
N LEU A 454 -20.78 2.50 2.60
CA LEU A 454 -20.98 3.92 2.34
C LEU A 454 -22.11 4.18 1.35
N ASN A 455 -22.23 3.37 0.29
CA ASN A 455 -23.32 3.53 -0.69
C ASN A 455 -24.69 3.26 -0.07
N LYS A 456 -24.84 2.24 0.80
CA LYS A 456 -26.10 2.01 1.52
C LYS A 456 -26.52 3.25 2.31
N ILE A 457 -25.58 3.82 3.07
CA ILE A 457 -25.84 5.03 3.87
C ILE A 457 -26.12 6.22 2.93
N TYR A 458 -25.34 6.40 1.87
CA TYR A 458 -25.50 7.50 0.90
C TYR A 458 -26.82 7.44 0.14
N CYS A 459 -27.33 6.25 -0.19
CA CYS A 459 -28.57 6.08 -0.93
C CYS A 459 -29.83 6.04 -0.04
N SER A 460 -29.71 5.85 1.27
CA SER A 460 -30.88 5.73 2.16
C SER A 460 -31.70 7.03 2.23
N ASP A 461 -33.03 6.92 2.23
CA ASP A 461 -33.87 8.08 2.51
C ASP A 461 -34.10 8.27 4.03
N LYS A 462 -34.93 9.26 4.40
CA LYS A 462 -35.22 9.56 5.80
C LYS A 462 -35.92 8.40 6.54
N THR A 463 -36.63 7.54 5.81
CA THR A 463 -37.36 6.41 6.40
C THR A 463 -36.47 5.19 6.60
N GLU A 464 -35.47 5.01 5.74
CA GLU A 464 -34.53 3.88 5.78
C GLU A 464 -33.26 4.16 6.60
N PHE A 465 -32.89 5.43 6.76
CA PHE A 465 -31.61 5.85 7.36
C PHE A 465 -31.32 5.20 8.72
N ASP A 466 -32.28 5.27 9.65
CA ASP A 466 -32.08 4.72 11.00
C ASP A 466 -31.83 3.21 10.98
N ALA A 467 -32.49 2.48 10.08
CA ALA A 467 -32.31 1.03 9.94
C ALA A 467 -30.94 0.70 9.31
N VAL A 468 -30.52 1.46 8.29
CA VAL A 468 -29.21 1.30 7.63
C VAL A 468 -28.08 1.63 8.60
N VAL A 469 -28.16 2.76 9.31
CA VAL A 469 -27.16 3.16 10.31
C VAL A 469 -27.13 2.16 11.46
N ALA A 470 -28.28 1.64 11.92
CA ALA A 470 -28.30 0.60 12.95
C ALA A 470 -27.63 -0.70 12.49
N ALA A 471 -27.80 -1.08 11.22
CA ALA A 471 -27.19 -2.30 10.66
C ALA A 471 -25.66 -2.18 10.52
N GLU A 472 -25.14 -0.99 10.22
CA GLU A 472 -23.71 -0.74 10.03
C GLU A 472 -23.07 0.01 11.23
N MET A 473 -23.79 0.10 12.36
CA MET A 473 -23.44 0.94 13.52
C MET A 473 -22.05 0.66 14.07
N ASP A 474 -21.70 -0.62 14.23
CA ASP A 474 -20.41 -1.05 14.77
C ASP A 474 -19.27 -0.55 13.86
N TRP A 475 -19.41 -0.74 12.55
CA TRP A 475 -18.43 -0.27 11.57
C TRP A 475 -18.32 1.26 11.55
N ILE A 476 -19.44 1.99 11.61
CA ILE A 476 -19.43 3.47 11.68
C ILE A 476 -18.70 3.95 12.94
N CYS A 477 -19.00 3.34 14.09
CA CYS A 477 -18.35 3.67 15.37
C CYS A 477 -16.84 3.35 15.34
N ASP A 478 -16.43 2.27 14.69
CA ASP A 478 -15.02 1.91 14.50
C ASP A 478 -14.27 2.93 13.63
N GLN A 479 -14.98 3.68 12.78
CA GLN A 479 -14.43 4.83 12.05
C GLN A 479 -14.39 6.12 12.90
N GLY A 480 -14.77 6.07 14.17
CA GLY A 480 -14.74 7.22 15.09
C GLY A 480 -15.93 8.17 14.98
N ILE A 481 -17.03 7.76 14.33
CA ILE A 481 -18.23 8.59 14.13
C ILE A 481 -19.32 8.17 15.12
N PHE A 482 -19.81 9.13 15.91
CA PHE A 482 -20.79 8.87 16.99
C PHE A 482 -22.07 9.71 16.92
N LYS A 483 -22.18 10.60 15.92
CA LYS A 483 -23.34 11.46 15.72
C LYS A 483 -24.09 11.01 14.46
N PHE A 484 -25.35 10.64 14.65
CA PHE A 484 -26.18 10.08 13.60
C PHE A 484 -27.49 10.87 13.54
N SER A 485 -27.67 11.64 12.46
CA SER A 485 -28.96 12.22 12.11
C SER A 485 -29.07 12.27 10.59
N PHE A 486 -30.29 12.14 10.08
CA PHE A 486 -30.52 12.25 8.64
C PHE A 486 -30.16 13.66 8.14
N GLU A 487 -30.40 14.67 8.96
CA GLU A 487 -30.08 16.07 8.68
C GLU A 487 -28.56 16.31 8.51
N GLU A 488 -27.70 15.50 9.14
CA GLU A 488 -26.24 15.60 9.04
C GLU A 488 -25.61 14.46 8.22
N LYS A 489 -26.43 13.68 7.51
CA LYS A 489 -26.01 12.51 6.74
C LYS A 489 -24.83 12.80 5.81
N GLU A 490 -24.88 13.88 5.05
CA GLU A 490 -23.78 14.23 4.12
C GLU A 490 -22.47 14.50 4.87
N THR A 491 -22.53 15.22 5.98
CA THR A 491 -21.36 15.49 6.82
C THR A 491 -20.80 14.20 7.41
N MET A 492 -21.68 13.31 7.88
CA MET A 492 -21.30 11.99 8.39
C MET A 492 -20.58 11.16 7.31
N ILE A 493 -21.12 11.09 6.10
CA ILE A 493 -20.52 10.36 4.96
C ILE A 493 -19.16 10.95 4.59
N PHE A 494 -19.06 12.27 4.58
CA PHE A 494 -17.82 12.95 4.27
C PHE A 494 -16.75 12.71 5.33
N GLN A 495 -17.12 12.68 6.61
CA GLN A 495 -16.20 12.31 7.70
C GLN A 495 -15.75 10.85 7.61
N LEU A 496 -16.65 9.92 7.28
CA LEU A 496 -16.32 8.52 7.03
C LEU A 496 -15.32 8.40 5.86
N LEU A 497 -15.58 9.08 4.75
CA LEU A 497 -14.69 9.13 3.60
C LEU A 497 -13.30 9.64 3.97
N LEU A 498 -13.23 10.78 4.65
CA LEU A 498 -11.96 11.37 5.08
C LEU A 498 -11.22 10.46 6.05
N ASN A 499 -11.93 9.77 6.95
CA ASN A 499 -11.29 8.81 7.85
C ASN A 499 -10.69 7.63 7.10
N ILE A 500 -11.45 7.03 6.19
CA ILE A 500 -11.06 5.86 5.40
C ILE A 500 -9.87 6.18 4.47
N VAL A 501 -9.88 7.37 3.86
CA VAL A 501 -8.92 7.74 2.81
C VAL A 501 -7.70 8.48 3.35
N TYR A 502 -7.84 9.25 4.43
CA TYR A 502 -6.80 10.17 4.89
C TYR A 502 -6.52 10.11 6.40
N TYR A 503 -7.50 10.35 7.27
CA TYR A 503 -7.20 10.56 8.70
C TYR A 503 -6.60 9.32 9.37
N LYS A 504 -7.07 8.10 9.04
CA LYS A 504 -6.52 6.85 9.60
C LYS A 504 -5.05 6.63 9.24
N SER A 505 -4.59 7.22 8.14
CA SER A 505 -3.27 7.02 7.55
C SER A 505 -2.53 8.34 7.32
N LYS A 506 -2.83 9.35 8.15
CA LYS A 506 -2.26 10.69 7.98
C LYS A 506 -0.74 10.68 8.15
N THR A 507 -0.24 9.95 9.15
CA THR A 507 1.19 9.86 9.43
C THR A 507 1.95 9.21 8.26
N GLU A 508 1.37 8.18 7.64
CA GLU A 508 1.89 7.53 6.43
C GLU A 508 1.93 8.48 5.23
N ALA A 509 0.87 9.28 5.04
CA ALA A 509 0.82 10.30 4.01
C ALA A 509 1.87 11.39 4.23
N ASP A 510 2.05 11.83 5.48
CA ASP A 510 3.04 12.82 5.86
C ASP A 510 4.48 12.28 5.68
N GLU A 511 4.73 11.00 5.98
CA GLU A 511 6.03 10.35 5.68
C GLU A 511 6.31 10.30 4.18
N PHE A 512 5.31 9.93 3.37
CA PHE A 512 5.43 9.89 1.92
C PHE A 512 5.72 11.28 1.34
N LEU A 513 5.01 12.32 1.81
CA LEU A 513 5.31 13.72 1.47
C LEU A 513 6.72 14.14 1.91
N GLY A 514 7.16 13.71 3.09
CA GLY A 514 8.54 13.92 3.54
C GLY A 514 9.56 13.29 2.60
N GLY A 515 9.25 12.09 2.09
CA GLY A 515 10.05 11.40 1.07
C GLY A 515 10.14 12.18 -0.22
N LEU A 516 8.99 12.64 -0.74
CA LEU A 516 8.92 13.51 -1.92
C LEU A 516 9.72 14.80 -1.71
N ASN A 517 9.59 15.44 -0.55
CA ASN A 517 10.29 16.70 -0.25
C ASN A 517 11.80 16.54 -0.13
N SER A 518 12.28 15.37 0.34
CA SER A 518 13.72 15.11 0.42
C SER A 518 14.40 15.11 -0.96
N ILE A 519 13.63 14.96 -2.04
CA ILE A 519 14.09 15.09 -3.42
C ILE A 519 13.51 16.39 -3.98
N GLY A 520 14.29 17.47 -3.93
CA GLY A 520 13.96 18.73 -4.60
C GLY A 520 12.67 19.42 -4.11
N GLN A 521 12.21 19.16 -2.89
CA GLN A 521 10.99 19.79 -2.31
C GLN A 521 9.73 19.58 -3.18
N LEU A 522 9.61 18.41 -3.82
CA LEU A 522 8.50 18.14 -4.76
C LEU A 522 7.12 18.28 -4.11
N GLY A 523 6.97 17.90 -2.83
CA GLY A 523 5.72 18.09 -2.09
C GLY A 523 5.35 19.57 -1.92
N VAL A 524 6.32 20.45 -1.67
CA VAL A 524 6.09 21.92 -1.66
C VAL A 524 5.63 22.41 -3.03
N LEU A 525 6.22 21.89 -4.10
CA LEU A 525 5.78 22.21 -5.46
C LEU A 525 4.33 21.75 -5.73
N MET A 526 3.96 20.56 -5.23
CA MET A 526 2.58 20.04 -5.29
C MET A 526 1.59 20.94 -4.57
N HIS A 527 1.93 21.48 -3.40
CA HIS A 527 1.11 22.47 -2.71
C HIS A 527 0.95 23.77 -3.50
N LYS A 528 2.01 24.20 -4.20
CA LYS A 528 2.02 25.45 -4.97
C LYS A 528 1.24 25.34 -6.29
N TYR A 529 1.30 24.20 -6.96
CA TYR A 529 0.65 23.96 -8.26
C TYR A 529 -0.16 22.65 -8.28
N PRO A 530 -1.20 22.51 -7.44
CA PRO A 530 -1.84 21.21 -7.24
C PRO A 530 -2.62 20.74 -8.46
N SER A 531 -3.31 21.65 -9.15
CA SER A 531 -4.08 21.36 -10.37
C SER A 531 -3.18 20.84 -11.49
N SER A 532 -2.02 21.48 -11.72
CA SER A 532 -1.06 21.06 -12.75
C SER A 532 -0.41 19.72 -12.41
N LEU A 533 0.01 19.52 -11.15
CA LEU A 533 0.74 18.33 -10.71
C LEU A 533 -0.15 17.14 -10.36
N GLN A 534 -1.47 17.31 -10.31
CA GLN A 534 -2.42 16.23 -10.01
C GLN A 534 -2.23 15.01 -10.92
N ARG A 535 -1.98 15.23 -12.22
CA ARG A 535 -1.76 14.14 -13.20
C ARG A 535 -0.52 13.29 -12.92
N LEU A 536 0.40 13.75 -12.08
CA LEU A 536 1.54 12.95 -11.63
C LEU A 536 1.15 11.88 -10.62
N PHE A 537 0.06 12.09 -9.88
CA PHE A 537 -0.27 11.31 -8.68
C PHE A 537 -1.66 10.68 -8.72
N VAL A 538 -2.57 11.22 -9.50
CA VAL A 538 -3.95 10.74 -9.63
C VAL A 538 -4.17 10.24 -11.04
N HIS A 539 -4.81 9.08 -11.16
CA HIS A 539 -5.15 8.50 -12.46
C HIS A 539 -5.98 9.49 -13.29
N SER A 540 -5.62 9.63 -14.57
CA SER A 540 -6.36 10.42 -15.54
C SER A 540 -6.48 9.66 -16.85
N THR A 541 -7.50 9.96 -17.64
CA THR A 541 -7.72 9.34 -18.95
C THR A 541 -6.49 9.50 -19.84
N SER A 542 -6.07 8.41 -20.49
CA SER A 542 -4.82 8.35 -21.23
C SER A 542 -4.67 9.46 -22.28
N ALA A 543 -3.49 10.10 -22.28
CA ALA A 543 -3.07 11.04 -23.32
C ALA A 543 -2.55 10.33 -24.59
N VAL A 544 -2.29 9.02 -24.53
CA VAL A 544 -1.72 8.26 -25.65
C VAL A 544 -2.83 7.85 -26.61
N THR A 545 -3.00 8.66 -27.66
CA THR A 545 -3.98 8.46 -28.73
C THR A 545 -3.25 8.23 -30.07
N ARG A 546 -3.97 7.73 -31.07
CA ARG A 546 -3.46 7.67 -32.44
C ARG A 546 -3.06 9.06 -32.94
N MET A 547 -3.81 10.09 -32.57
CA MET A 547 -3.49 11.47 -32.95
C MET A 547 -2.19 11.94 -32.29
N TRP A 548 -1.98 11.60 -31.02
CA TRP A 548 -0.73 11.89 -30.34
C TRP A 548 0.47 11.29 -31.09
N PHE A 549 0.38 10.02 -31.51
CA PHE A 549 1.44 9.38 -32.31
C PHE A 549 1.68 10.14 -33.61
N LYS A 550 0.62 10.53 -34.33
CA LYS A 550 0.72 11.29 -35.58
C LYS A 550 1.43 12.63 -35.39
N ASP A 551 1.15 13.35 -34.31
CA ASP A 551 1.74 14.67 -34.04
C ASP A 551 3.20 14.58 -33.56
N ASN A 552 3.57 13.46 -32.92
CA ASN A 552 4.86 13.25 -32.26
C ASN A 552 5.80 12.28 -32.99
N MET A 553 5.40 11.76 -34.15
CA MET A 553 6.24 10.93 -35.02
C MET A 553 6.70 11.66 -36.28
N SER A 554 7.91 11.33 -36.73
CA SER A 554 8.46 11.73 -38.03
C SER A 554 8.96 10.50 -38.78
N TYR A 555 8.64 10.42 -40.07
CA TYR A 555 9.02 9.31 -40.93
C TYR A 555 10.31 9.65 -41.69
N VAL A 556 11.28 8.74 -41.64
CA VAL A 556 12.57 8.84 -42.33
C VAL A 556 12.49 7.99 -43.59
N HIS A 557 12.17 8.63 -44.70
CA HIS A 557 12.02 7.99 -46.01
C HIS A 557 13.35 7.84 -46.75
N SER A 558 13.42 6.82 -47.61
CA SER A 558 14.50 6.67 -48.58
C SER A 558 14.42 7.73 -49.69
N ASP A 559 15.59 8.15 -50.19
CA ASP A 559 15.70 9.08 -51.34
C ASP A 559 15.24 8.44 -52.67
N ASN A 560 15.20 7.11 -52.73
CA ASN A 560 14.76 6.37 -53.91
C ASN A 560 13.23 6.35 -54.00
N SER A 561 12.67 6.98 -55.04
CA SER A 561 11.23 7.12 -55.23
C SER A 561 10.46 5.80 -55.25
N ALA A 562 11.02 4.72 -55.80
CA ALA A 562 10.35 3.41 -55.86
C ALA A 562 10.32 2.71 -54.49
N VAL A 563 11.36 2.91 -53.68
CA VAL A 563 11.41 2.41 -52.31
C VAL A 563 10.46 3.23 -51.43
N LYS A 564 10.44 4.55 -51.63
CA LYS A 564 9.58 5.48 -50.92
C LYS A 564 8.09 5.15 -51.08
N ASP A 565 7.63 4.76 -52.26
CA ASP A 565 6.23 4.35 -52.50
C ASP A 565 5.82 3.18 -51.57
N VAL A 566 6.70 2.17 -51.45
CA VAL A 566 6.50 1.02 -50.56
C VAL A 566 6.56 1.43 -49.07
N GLU A 567 7.42 2.40 -48.73
CA GLU A 567 7.47 2.96 -47.37
C GLU A 567 6.18 3.71 -47.02
N GLU A 568 5.62 4.48 -47.95
CA GLU A 568 4.34 5.19 -47.77
C GLU A 568 3.18 4.20 -47.58
N ASP A 569 3.16 3.08 -48.31
CA ASP A 569 2.22 1.97 -48.06
C ASP A 569 2.42 1.37 -46.65
N THR A 570 3.66 1.26 -46.20
CA THR A 570 3.98 0.77 -44.85
C THR A 570 3.50 1.75 -43.77
N VAL A 571 3.60 3.07 -44.00
CA VAL A 571 3.02 4.10 -43.13
C VAL A 571 1.50 3.94 -43.03
N LEU A 572 0.82 3.67 -44.15
CA LEU A 572 -0.63 3.43 -44.14
C LEU A 572 -1.00 2.22 -43.29
N LEU A 573 -0.25 1.11 -43.39
CA LEU A 573 -0.45 -0.07 -42.55
C LEU A 573 -0.20 0.22 -41.08
N TRP A 574 0.84 1.01 -40.77
CA TRP A 574 1.15 1.47 -39.42
C TRP A 574 0.03 2.32 -38.82
N GLU A 575 -0.49 3.32 -39.55
CA GLU A 575 -1.58 4.16 -39.06
C GLU A 575 -2.88 3.36 -38.83
N ARG A 576 -3.16 2.37 -39.69
CA ARG A 576 -4.28 1.43 -39.51
C ARG A 576 -4.09 0.57 -38.26
N PHE A 577 -2.88 0.05 -38.03
CA PHE A 577 -2.56 -0.69 -36.82
C PHE A 577 -2.79 0.15 -35.56
N LEU A 578 -2.34 1.42 -35.55
CA LEU A 578 -2.61 2.34 -34.43
C LEU A 578 -4.11 2.60 -34.24
N GLN A 579 -4.88 2.73 -35.33
CA GLN A 579 -6.34 2.86 -35.28
C GLN A 579 -7.01 1.61 -34.70
N ASP A 580 -6.52 0.41 -35.05
CA ASP A 580 -7.02 -0.84 -34.50
C ASP A 580 -6.67 -1.01 -33.02
N CYS A 581 -5.49 -0.54 -32.60
CA CYS A 581 -5.12 -0.46 -31.18
C CYS A 581 -6.02 0.51 -30.40
N GLU A 582 -6.32 1.68 -30.95
CA GLU A 582 -7.18 2.70 -30.32
C GLU A 582 -8.64 2.23 -30.21
N SER A 583 -9.13 1.53 -31.23
CA SER A 583 -10.51 1.00 -31.27
C SER A 583 -10.69 -0.34 -30.56
N GLY A 584 -9.63 -0.88 -29.94
CA GLY A 584 -9.67 -2.16 -29.23
C GLY A 584 -9.81 -3.40 -30.13
N ARG A 585 -9.55 -3.27 -31.44
CA ARG A 585 -9.55 -4.38 -32.40
C ARG A 585 -8.23 -5.16 -32.44
N SER A 586 -7.14 -4.57 -31.95
CA SER A 586 -5.83 -5.21 -31.82
C SER A 586 -5.66 -5.92 -30.47
N GLN A 587 -4.78 -6.92 -30.43
CA GLN A 587 -4.37 -7.59 -29.18
C GLN A 587 -3.41 -6.75 -28.32
N VAL A 588 -2.90 -5.66 -28.89
CA VAL A 588 -1.93 -4.75 -28.26
C VAL A 588 -2.58 -3.37 -28.09
N THR A 589 -2.29 -2.71 -26.98
CA THR A 589 -2.78 -1.35 -26.68
C THR A 589 -1.76 -0.30 -27.12
N LEU A 590 -2.20 0.94 -27.34
CA LEU A 590 -1.32 2.07 -27.65
C LEU A 590 -0.22 2.29 -26.59
N HIS A 591 -0.50 2.00 -25.32
CA HIS A 591 0.47 2.07 -24.23
C HIS A 591 1.59 1.05 -24.38
N LYS A 592 1.27 -0.18 -24.80
CA LYS A 592 2.28 -1.22 -25.09
C LYS A 592 3.11 -0.86 -26.31
N VAL A 593 2.49 -0.24 -27.32
CA VAL A 593 3.21 0.30 -28.48
C VAL A 593 4.19 1.39 -28.05
N LEU A 594 3.76 2.34 -27.22
CA LEU A 594 4.65 3.38 -26.68
C LEU A 594 5.78 2.77 -25.84
N GLY A 595 5.46 1.78 -25.00
CA GLY A 595 6.42 1.02 -24.20
C GLY A 595 7.47 0.31 -25.05
N PHE A 596 7.05 -0.30 -26.16
CA PHE A 596 7.95 -0.94 -27.12
C PHE A 596 8.93 0.05 -27.74
N ILE A 597 8.46 1.23 -28.15
CA ILE A 597 9.28 2.22 -28.84
C ILE A 597 10.19 2.98 -27.88
N THR A 598 9.73 3.29 -26.67
CA THR A 598 10.38 4.27 -25.79
C THR A 598 10.91 3.70 -24.47
N GLY A 599 10.45 2.51 -24.08
CA GLY A 599 10.66 1.94 -22.75
C GLY A 599 9.64 2.44 -21.69
N ALA A 600 8.79 3.40 -22.03
CA ALA A 600 7.75 3.95 -21.17
C ALA A 600 6.35 3.67 -21.75
N GLU A 601 5.43 3.13 -20.94
CA GLU A 601 4.05 2.85 -21.38
C GLU A 601 3.15 4.07 -21.31
N GLU A 602 3.61 5.15 -20.67
CA GLU A 602 2.98 6.45 -20.56
C GLU A 602 3.97 7.53 -20.98
N ILE A 603 3.44 8.70 -21.37
CA ILE A 603 4.26 9.86 -21.72
C ILE A 603 4.88 10.39 -20.42
N PRO A 604 6.23 10.48 -20.30
CA PRO A 604 6.86 11.06 -19.13
C PRO A 604 6.35 12.49 -18.90
N PRO A 605 6.25 12.96 -17.65
CA PRO A 605 5.68 14.28 -17.38
C PRO A 605 6.48 15.45 -17.98
N GLY A 606 7.79 15.30 -18.15
CA GLY A 606 8.64 16.25 -18.86
C GLY A 606 8.66 16.06 -20.40
N GLY A 607 7.85 15.13 -20.92
CA GLY A 607 7.86 14.74 -22.33
C GLY A 607 9.08 13.89 -22.72
N PHE A 608 9.25 13.69 -24.02
CA PHE A 608 10.42 13.06 -24.62
C PHE A 608 11.38 14.14 -25.16
N GLU A 609 12.68 13.86 -25.14
CA GLU A 609 13.73 14.80 -25.56
C GLU A 609 13.69 15.19 -27.05
N LYS A 610 13.08 14.33 -27.88
CA LYS A 610 12.83 14.58 -29.29
C LYS A 610 11.59 13.82 -29.77
N LYS A 611 11.15 14.12 -30.99
CA LYS A 611 10.11 13.35 -31.68
C LYS A 611 10.56 11.92 -31.95
N LEU A 612 9.59 11.02 -32.01
CA LEU A 612 9.78 9.62 -32.36
C LEU A 612 10.09 9.53 -33.85
N GLU A 613 11.15 8.83 -34.21
CA GLU A 613 11.52 8.61 -35.60
C GLU A 613 11.10 7.22 -36.04
N VAL A 614 10.56 7.11 -37.26
CA VAL A 614 10.16 5.84 -37.86
C VAL A 614 10.94 5.65 -39.15
N GLY A 615 11.74 4.60 -39.21
CA GLY A 615 12.46 4.18 -40.41
C GLY A 615 11.97 2.85 -40.92
N PHE A 616 12.32 2.55 -42.17
CA PHE A 616 11.86 1.37 -42.87
C PHE A 616 13.01 0.48 -43.27
N PHE A 617 12.77 -0.83 -43.35
CA PHE A 617 13.74 -1.77 -43.90
C PHE A 617 13.02 -2.85 -44.70
N ILE A 618 13.72 -3.40 -45.69
CA ILE A 618 13.24 -4.55 -46.45
C ILE A 618 13.48 -5.81 -45.62
N PRO A 619 12.44 -6.59 -45.26
CA PRO A 619 12.61 -7.79 -44.46
C PRO A 619 13.55 -8.79 -45.14
N SER A 620 14.40 -9.44 -44.33
CA SER A 620 15.36 -10.46 -44.77
C SER A 620 15.33 -11.65 -43.80
N GLU A 621 16.01 -12.75 -44.16
CA GLU A 621 16.12 -13.93 -43.27
C GLU A 621 16.74 -13.61 -41.90
N ARG A 622 17.54 -12.54 -41.81
CA ARG A 622 18.22 -12.14 -40.57
C ARG A 622 17.45 -11.10 -39.76
N CYS A 623 16.56 -10.34 -40.40
CA CYS A 623 15.80 -9.27 -39.76
C CYS A 623 14.42 -9.21 -40.42
N ARG A 624 13.41 -9.74 -39.71
CA ARG A 624 12.03 -9.83 -40.18
C ARG A 624 11.06 -9.04 -39.29
N PHE A 625 11.31 -8.97 -38.00
CA PHE A 625 10.42 -8.33 -37.04
C PHE A 625 10.72 -6.84 -36.90
N PRO A 626 9.69 -6.01 -36.64
CA PRO A 626 9.89 -4.66 -36.16
C PRO A 626 10.75 -4.65 -34.90
N TRP A 627 11.60 -3.65 -34.77
CA TRP A 627 12.46 -3.47 -33.60
C TRP A 627 12.59 -1.99 -33.28
N ALA A 628 12.94 -1.68 -32.03
CA ALA A 628 13.02 -0.32 -31.56
C ALA A 628 14.36 -0.05 -30.86
N SER A 629 14.96 1.09 -31.19
CA SER A 629 15.99 1.68 -30.34
C SER A 629 15.29 2.60 -29.35
N THR A 630 15.06 2.09 -28.14
CA THR A 630 14.39 2.88 -27.08
C THR A 630 15.15 4.13 -26.73
N CYS A 631 16.49 4.08 -26.74
CA CYS A 631 17.33 5.24 -26.46
C CYS A 631 17.27 6.26 -27.61
N GLY A 632 17.33 5.79 -28.86
CA GLY A 632 17.23 6.64 -30.03
C GLY A 632 15.83 7.18 -30.31
N LEU A 633 14.81 6.73 -29.56
CA LEU A 633 13.38 6.99 -29.82
C LEU A 633 13.03 6.67 -31.28
N TYR A 634 13.56 5.54 -31.76
CA TYR A 634 13.53 5.16 -33.17
C TYR A 634 12.87 3.79 -33.35
N LEU A 635 11.85 3.72 -34.20
CA LEU A 635 11.14 2.52 -34.57
C LEU A 635 11.54 2.09 -35.98
N HIS A 636 11.93 0.84 -36.15
CA HIS A 636 12.24 0.26 -37.45
C HIS A 636 11.10 -0.67 -37.88
N LEU A 637 10.45 -0.33 -39.00
CA LEU A 637 9.33 -1.09 -39.55
C LEU A 637 9.75 -1.89 -40.79
N PRO A 638 9.39 -3.19 -40.88
CA PRO A 638 9.55 -3.95 -42.11
C PRO A 638 8.53 -3.47 -43.15
N THR A 639 8.96 -3.33 -44.40
CA THR A 639 8.03 -3.11 -45.52
C THR A 639 7.28 -4.39 -45.89
N GLY A 640 6.01 -4.26 -46.30
CA GLY A 640 5.15 -5.37 -46.75
C GLY A 640 3.83 -5.51 -45.98
N ASP A 641 2.99 -6.45 -46.43
CA ASP A 641 1.56 -6.51 -46.07
C ASP A 641 1.27 -7.05 -44.65
N ASP A 642 2.18 -7.84 -44.06
CA ASP A 642 1.96 -8.54 -42.79
C ASP A 642 2.38 -7.72 -41.54
N LEU A 643 2.50 -6.39 -41.66
CA LEU A 643 3.08 -5.52 -40.63
C LEU A 643 2.37 -5.64 -39.27
N GLY A 644 1.03 -5.71 -39.26
CA GLY A 644 0.24 -5.75 -38.03
C GLY A 644 0.55 -6.99 -37.17
N ASP A 645 0.59 -8.18 -37.78
CA ASP A 645 0.88 -9.43 -37.09
C ASP A 645 2.32 -9.48 -36.57
N LEU A 646 3.26 -8.95 -37.36
CA LEU A 646 4.66 -8.82 -36.95
C LEU A 646 4.82 -7.88 -35.75
N LEU A 647 4.09 -6.76 -35.71
CA LEU A 647 4.08 -5.82 -34.58
C LEU A 647 3.49 -6.46 -33.32
N VAL A 648 2.35 -7.14 -33.43
CA VAL A 648 1.75 -7.85 -32.29
C VAL A 648 2.74 -8.85 -31.69
N THR A 649 3.36 -9.66 -32.55
CA THR A 649 4.35 -10.66 -32.15
C THR A 649 5.56 -10.00 -31.49
N ALA A 650 6.15 -8.98 -32.12
CA ALA A 650 7.33 -8.30 -31.60
C ALA A 650 7.08 -7.66 -30.23
N ILE A 651 5.91 -7.03 -30.04
CA ILE A 651 5.55 -6.34 -28.79
C ILE A 651 5.21 -7.34 -27.68
N GLN A 652 4.52 -8.44 -27.99
CA GLN A 652 4.12 -9.43 -26.98
C GLN A 652 5.27 -10.34 -26.56
N GLU A 653 6.10 -10.76 -27.51
CA GLU A 653 7.18 -11.73 -27.27
C GLU A 653 8.52 -11.04 -26.93
N GLY A 654 8.60 -9.71 -27.01
CA GLY A 654 9.80 -8.95 -26.71
C GLY A 654 10.93 -9.16 -27.72
N MET A 655 10.63 -9.66 -28.92
CA MET A 655 11.62 -10.02 -29.95
C MET A 655 12.28 -8.82 -30.66
N GLY A 656 12.02 -7.59 -30.22
CA GLY A 656 12.53 -6.34 -30.81
C GLY A 656 13.69 -5.66 -30.07
N PHE A 657 14.19 -6.22 -28.96
CA PHE A 657 15.25 -5.60 -28.13
C PHE A 657 16.63 -6.26 -28.26
N SER A 658 16.79 -7.24 -29.16
CA SER A 658 17.92 -8.19 -29.08
C SER A 658 18.52 -8.60 -30.42
N ILE A 659 18.54 -7.73 -31.43
CA ILE A 659 19.27 -8.02 -32.67
C ILE A 659 19.93 -6.74 -33.20
N SER A 660 21.11 -6.44 -32.69
CA SER A 660 22.18 -5.79 -33.45
C SER A 660 23.51 -6.48 -33.18
#